data_AF-A0A9P7N944-F1
#
_entry.id   AF-A0A9P7N944-F1
#
_cell.length_a   1.000
_cell.length_b   1.000
_cell.length_c   1.000
_cell.angle_alpha   90.00
_cell.angle_beta   90.00
_cell.angle_gamma   90.00
#
_symmetry.space_group_name_H-M   'P 1'
#
loop_
_entity.id
_entity.type
_entity.pdbx_description
1 polymer ?
#
loop_
_entity_poly.entity_id
_entity_poly.type
_entity_poly.pdbx_seq_one_letter_code
_entity_poly.pdbx_strand_id
1 'polypeptide(L)'
;MAPQLDGYFKQVDDSANDFIERLRKAVAIPSVSAEDARRPDVVRMGEWLGNELKGLGAEVELRPLGKQPHKEHLDLPPVVLARYGNDKSKRTILVYGHYDVQPAEKSDGWATEPFELSVDDKGRMFGRGSTDDKGPVLGWLNAIEAHQKAGIEFPVNLLMCFEGMEEYGSEGLDDFIQAEAKKYFADTDAVCISDNYWLGTERPCLTYGLRGCNYYSVEVSGPGADLHSGVFGGTAQEPMTDLVRLLGSLVDTNGKIQIPGIMEQVAPITKEEEGLYDGISFTMDNIFESLGSKTTIHDDKKSTLMARWRYPSLSIHGVEGAFSNPGAKTVIPAKVIGKFSIRTVPNMDIDTTNNCVYKYVEEQFAKLGSKNTMRVFAQHTGKWWAASPKHWNFSAAAKATERVWGVKPDFTREGGSIPVTLTFEEATGKNVLLLPMGSSTDGAHSINEKLDKRNYIEGIKLLGAYLHYVAEEPQLVQTAWHTASFFEPPDPLPESRSCATATELSLRHRFDIVSTSFRHRFDIAPVQIPVYKSECNLDVMARRRSSTTSISATRPVFPNYLLSSFNFVFHGQKSTSPASSDTSPTSSLSPSSSAAPATTTSAGTSFDHHPSKNKNLPIRRLSRAAPDTLRCRSCSTDVALAAQIISKGFTGRYGRAFLVAPAPSTSTSSLPAAQSLLNIRTGRSEDRQLVTGWHVVADICCATCNWKLGWKYVDARELSQKYKVGKYILETERVVTHRSWEDFAVQDLGLIDGGGGGGGGTSERASRGDSDEVVFDSDDEEECEDIFSGTWDAATVAKRRSQAVARTISLVV
;
A
#
# COMPACT_ATOMS: atom_id res chain seq x y z
N MET A 1 -21.91 -0.09 41.14
CA MET A 1 -22.45 -1.47 40.97
C MET A 1 -21.95 -1.94 39.62
N ALA A 2 -22.53 -2.92 38.93
CA ALA A 2 -22.27 -3.05 37.49
C ALA A 2 -23.31 -2.19 36.74
N PRO A 3 -22.99 -1.64 35.55
CA PRO A 3 -23.92 -0.83 34.80
C PRO A 3 -25.04 -1.71 34.24
N GLN A 4 -26.27 -1.20 34.22
CA GLN A 4 -27.40 -1.95 33.66
C GLN A 4 -27.47 -1.77 32.14
N LEU A 5 -26.81 -2.68 31.43
CA LEU A 5 -26.64 -2.69 29.97
C LEU A 5 -27.68 -3.53 29.21
N ASP A 6 -28.55 -4.29 29.88
CA ASP A 6 -29.45 -5.25 29.20
C ASP A 6 -30.36 -4.57 28.15
N GLY A 7 -30.84 -3.35 28.42
CA GLY A 7 -31.63 -2.55 27.47
C GLY A 7 -30.82 -2.05 26.27
N TYR A 8 -29.56 -1.65 26.49
CA TYR A 8 -28.64 -1.24 25.44
C TYR A 8 -28.29 -2.43 24.54
N PHE A 9 -27.92 -3.58 25.12
CA PHE A 9 -27.61 -4.80 24.38
C PHE A 9 -28.78 -5.27 23.53
N LYS A 10 -30.01 -5.25 24.07
CA LYS A 10 -31.21 -5.58 23.30
C LYS A 10 -31.41 -4.62 22.12
N GLN A 11 -31.20 -3.31 22.31
CA GLN A 11 -31.34 -2.34 21.22
C GLN A 11 -30.26 -2.52 20.14
N VAL A 12 -29.05 -2.95 20.49
CA VAL A 12 -28.00 -3.31 19.52
C VAL A 12 -28.42 -4.54 18.70
N ASP A 13 -29.01 -5.57 19.33
CA ASP A 13 -29.56 -6.74 18.64
C ASP A 13 -30.74 -6.38 17.72
N ASP A 14 -31.68 -5.57 18.20
CA ASP A 14 -32.84 -5.11 17.43
C ASP A 14 -32.43 -4.29 16.19
N SER A 15 -31.33 -3.53 16.29
CA SER A 15 -30.82 -2.64 15.23
C SER A 15 -29.79 -3.32 14.31
N ALA A 16 -29.48 -4.61 14.52
CA ALA A 16 -28.34 -5.27 13.89
C ALA A 16 -28.37 -5.27 12.35
N ASN A 17 -29.55 -5.21 11.73
CA ASN A 17 -29.65 -5.13 10.27
C ASN A 17 -29.39 -3.71 9.72
N ASP A 18 -29.82 -2.66 10.43
CA ASP A 18 -29.52 -1.26 10.09
C ASP A 18 -28.01 -1.02 10.07
N PHE A 19 -27.32 -1.55 11.09
CA PHE A 19 -25.86 -1.43 11.24
C PHE A 19 -25.08 -2.13 10.12
N ILE A 20 -25.49 -3.33 9.72
CA ILE A 20 -24.88 -4.07 8.60
C ILE A 20 -25.13 -3.33 7.27
N GLU A 21 -26.26 -2.65 7.13
CA GLU A 21 -26.57 -1.84 5.95
C GLU A 21 -25.81 -0.50 5.93
N ARG A 22 -25.48 0.08 7.09
CA ARG A 22 -24.52 1.19 7.20
C ARG A 22 -23.11 0.74 6.78
N LEU A 23 -22.65 -0.42 7.24
CA LEU A 23 -21.36 -0.99 6.84
C LEU A 23 -21.30 -1.27 5.33
N ARG A 24 -22.38 -1.77 4.73
CA ARG A 24 -22.46 -2.01 3.27
C ARG A 24 -22.22 -0.73 2.47
N LYS A 25 -22.83 0.39 2.89
CA LYS A 25 -22.69 1.69 2.23
C LYS A 25 -21.27 2.26 2.35
N ALA A 26 -20.62 2.06 3.49
CA ALA A 26 -19.22 2.44 3.71
C ALA A 26 -18.23 1.63 2.87
N VAL A 27 -18.42 0.30 2.79
CA VAL A 27 -17.59 -0.58 1.95
C VAL A 27 -17.79 -0.29 0.45
N ALA A 28 -19.00 0.12 0.04
CA ALA A 28 -19.29 0.54 -1.34
C ALA A 28 -18.63 1.87 -1.77
N ILE A 29 -17.93 2.57 -0.88
CA ILE A 29 -17.06 3.70 -1.23
C ILE A 29 -15.61 3.19 -1.26
N PRO A 30 -14.97 3.04 -2.43
CA PRO A 30 -13.61 2.48 -2.56
C PRO A 30 -12.54 3.53 -2.22
N SER A 31 -12.47 3.89 -0.95
CA SER A 31 -11.57 4.90 -0.36
C SER A 31 -10.12 4.42 -0.27
N VAL A 32 -9.51 4.08 -1.39
CA VAL A 32 -8.11 3.62 -1.44
C VAL A 32 -7.16 4.82 -1.39
N SER A 33 -6.43 5.01 -0.29
CA SER A 33 -5.51 6.16 -0.09
C SER A 33 -4.25 6.09 -0.96
N ALA A 34 -3.77 4.88 -1.23
CA ALA A 34 -2.59 4.58 -2.04
C ALA A 34 -2.74 4.85 -3.54
N GLU A 35 -3.97 4.98 -4.05
CA GLU A 35 -4.26 5.28 -5.45
C GLU A 35 -4.58 6.77 -5.62
N ASP A 36 -3.72 7.53 -6.30
CA ASP A 36 -3.94 8.98 -6.50
C ASP A 36 -5.28 9.29 -7.21
N ALA A 37 -5.71 8.41 -8.12
CA ALA A 37 -7.00 8.48 -8.81
C ALA A 37 -8.22 8.23 -7.89
N ARG A 38 -8.02 7.63 -6.71
CA ARG A 38 -9.05 7.34 -5.69
C ARG A 38 -9.13 8.38 -4.59
N ARG A 39 -8.27 9.40 -4.58
CA ARG A 39 -8.37 10.51 -3.61
C ARG A 39 -9.79 11.13 -3.51
N PRO A 40 -10.58 11.27 -4.59
CA PRO A 40 -11.98 11.69 -4.48
C PRO A 40 -12.89 10.70 -3.75
N ASP A 41 -12.67 9.39 -3.90
CA ASP A 41 -13.40 8.34 -3.15
C ASP A 41 -13.04 8.37 -1.66
N VAL A 42 -11.78 8.65 -1.32
CA VAL A 42 -11.33 8.83 0.06
C VAL A 42 -12.01 10.05 0.69
N VAL A 43 -11.96 11.22 0.05
CA VAL A 43 -12.63 12.44 0.55
C VAL A 43 -14.14 12.22 0.70
N ARG A 44 -14.79 11.58 -0.29
CA ARG A 44 -16.21 11.20 -0.26
C ARG A 44 -16.57 10.31 0.93
N MET A 45 -15.68 9.40 1.35
CA MET A 45 -15.87 8.56 2.53
C MET A 45 -15.82 9.38 3.83
N GLY A 46 -14.84 10.29 3.95
CA GLY A 46 -14.74 11.21 5.10
C GLY A 46 -15.93 12.17 5.22
N GLU A 47 -16.42 12.70 4.09
CA GLU A 47 -17.64 13.51 4.02
C GLU A 47 -18.89 12.71 4.43
N TRP A 48 -19.03 11.48 3.94
CA TRP A 48 -20.14 10.59 4.30
C TRP A 48 -20.13 10.24 5.80
N LEU A 49 -18.97 9.84 6.34
CA LEU A 49 -18.79 9.55 7.77
C LEU A 49 -19.11 10.77 8.65
N GLY A 50 -18.63 11.95 8.25
CA GLY A 50 -18.93 13.21 8.93
C GLY A 50 -20.42 13.61 8.86
N ASN A 51 -21.17 13.14 7.86
CA ASN A 51 -22.61 13.40 7.75
C ASN A 51 -23.45 12.40 8.56
N GLU A 52 -23.08 11.12 8.63
CA GLU A 52 -23.69 10.17 9.57
C GLU A 52 -23.51 10.64 11.03
N LEU A 53 -22.32 11.13 11.39
CA LEU A 53 -22.03 11.70 12.72
C LEU A 53 -22.91 12.93 13.05
N LYS A 54 -23.10 13.86 12.10
CA LYS A 54 -24.05 14.98 12.27
C LYS A 54 -25.50 14.49 12.41
N GLY A 55 -25.88 13.44 11.68
CA GLY A 55 -27.20 12.82 11.79
C GLY A 55 -27.49 12.23 13.18
N LEU A 56 -26.45 11.74 13.85
CA LEU A 56 -26.48 11.30 15.25
C LEU A 56 -26.36 12.45 16.27
N GLY A 57 -26.27 13.71 15.83
CA GLY A 57 -26.21 14.88 16.71
C GLY A 57 -24.82 15.20 17.28
N ALA A 58 -23.74 14.73 16.66
CA ALA A 58 -22.39 15.18 16.99
C ALA A 58 -22.08 16.55 16.36
N GLU A 59 -21.26 17.35 17.04
CA GLU A 59 -20.56 18.49 16.44
C GLU A 59 -19.42 17.93 15.57
N VAL A 60 -19.26 18.37 14.31
CA VAL A 60 -18.33 17.76 13.34
C VAL A 60 -17.58 18.81 12.52
N GLU A 61 -16.25 18.70 12.47
CA GLU A 61 -15.35 19.48 11.62
C GLU A 61 -14.57 18.56 10.66
N LEU A 62 -14.59 18.88 9.36
CA LEU A 62 -13.68 18.27 8.37
C LEU A 62 -12.43 19.14 8.28
N ARG A 63 -11.30 18.65 8.81
CA ARG A 63 -10.07 19.44 8.97
C ARG A 63 -9.02 19.05 7.92
N PRO A 64 -8.68 19.94 6.97
CA PRO A 64 -7.70 19.62 5.93
C PRO A 64 -6.28 19.55 6.50
N LEU A 65 -5.51 18.54 6.09
CA LEU A 65 -4.08 18.39 6.44
C LEU A 65 -3.13 19.13 5.47
N GLY A 66 -3.63 19.59 4.32
CA GLY A 66 -2.85 20.33 3.33
C GLY A 66 -2.47 19.49 2.10
N LYS A 67 -1.32 19.79 1.48
CA LYS A 67 -0.82 19.03 0.32
C LYS A 67 -0.08 17.78 0.76
N GLN A 68 -0.23 16.70 -0.03
CA GLN A 68 0.51 15.47 0.22
C GLN A 68 2.01 15.67 -0.09
N PRO A 69 2.92 15.29 0.82
CA PRO A 69 4.37 15.36 0.59
C PRO A 69 4.77 14.72 -0.74
N HIS A 70 5.65 15.38 -1.49
CA HIS A 70 6.12 14.96 -2.82
C HIS A 70 5.04 14.80 -3.91
N LYS A 71 3.75 15.02 -3.60
CA LYS A 71 2.61 14.99 -4.52
C LYS A 71 1.83 16.31 -4.45
N GLU A 72 2.48 17.46 -4.65
CA GLU A 72 1.90 18.81 -4.47
C GLU A 72 0.62 19.11 -5.30
N HIS A 73 0.35 18.32 -6.34
CA HIS A 73 -0.89 18.40 -7.11
C HIS A 73 -2.12 17.85 -6.35
N LEU A 74 -1.91 17.11 -5.26
CA LEU A 74 -2.90 16.32 -4.55
C LEU A 74 -3.05 16.81 -3.10
N ASP A 75 -4.27 17.07 -2.67
CA ASP A 75 -4.58 17.38 -1.27
C ASP A 75 -4.70 16.09 -0.44
N LEU A 76 -4.26 16.14 0.81
CA LEU A 76 -4.50 15.09 1.79
C LEU A 76 -5.99 15.06 2.16
N PRO A 77 -6.57 13.87 2.41
CA PRO A 77 -7.92 13.73 2.97
C PRO A 77 -8.10 14.53 4.27
N PRO A 78 -9.31 15.03 4.55
CA PRO A 78 -9.57 15.73 5.80
C PRO A 78 -9.66 14.76 6.97
N VAL A 79 -9.10 15.13 8.13
CA VAL A 79 -9.42 14.46 9.39
C VAL A 79 -10.86 14.79 9.76
N VAL A 80 -11.67 13.77 10.01
CA VAL A 80 -13.03 13.91 10.56
C VAL A 80 -12.88 14.05 12.07
N LEU A 81 -12.90 15.29 12.56
CA LEU A 81 -13.07 15.56 13.98
C LEU A 81 -14.55 15.57 14.33
N ALA A 82 -14.95 14.89 15.39
CA ALA A 82 -16.29 15.03 15.96
C ALA A 82 -16.30 15.05 17.49
N ARG A 83 -17.32 15.67 18.08
CA ARG A 83 -17.59 15.70 19.52
C ARG A 83 -19.05 15.35 19.77
N TYR A 84 -19.29 14.36 20.63
CA TYR A 84 -20.61 13.98 21.10
C TYR A 84 -20.67 14.11 22.63
N GLY A 85 -21.40 15.13 23.11
CA GLY A 85 -21.41 15.53 24.52
C GLY A 85 -20.32 16.52 24.91
N ASN A 86 -20.62 17.38 25.89
CA ASN A 86 -19.71 18.41 26.41
C ASN A 86 -19.94 18.67 27.91
N ASP A 87 -20.45 17.66 28.63
CA ASP A 87 -20.78 17.71 30.05
C ASP A 87 -19.50 17.62 30.90
N LYS A 88 -19.22 18.67 31.69
CA LYS A 88 -18.01 18.76 32.52
C LYS A 88 -18.07 17.97 33.83
N SER A 89 -19.15 17.25 34.09
CA SER A 89 -19.22 16.20 35.11
C SER A 89 -18.78 14.82 34.59
N LYS A 90 -18.78 14.63 33.26
CA LYS A 90 -18.43 13.37 32.59
C LYS A 90 -16.96 13.35 32.16
N ARG A 91 -16.37 12.15 32.13
CA ARG A 91 -15.07 11.91 31.48
C ARG A 91 -15.16 12.18 29.98
N THR A 92 -14.06 12.55 29.35
CA THR A 92 -13.98 12.65 27.88
C THR A 92 -13.05 11.58 27.32
N ILE A 93 -13.55 10.72 26.44
CA ILE A 93 -12.75 9.68 25.78
C ILE A 93 -12.54 10.06 24.33
N LEU A 94 -11.27 10.02 23.89
CA LEU A 94 -10.91 10.18 22.49
C LEU A 94 -10.87 8.80 21.83
N VAL A 95 -11.56 8.65 20.71
CA VAL A 95 -11.48 7.47 19.86
C VAL A 95 -10.87 7.81 18.51
N TYR A 96 -10.07 6.88 18.00
CA TYR A 96 -9.43 6.95 16.69
C TYR A 96 -9.70 5.64 15.92
N GLY A 97 -9.63 5.76 14.60
CA GLY A 97 -9.73 4.73 13.57
C GLY A 97 -9.60 5.39 12.20
N HIS A 98 -9.63 4.63 11.10
CA HIS A 98 -9.45 5.18 9.76
C HIS A 98 -10.58 4.80 8.78
N TYR A 99 -10.72 5.60 7.71
CA TYR A 99 -11.78 5.43 6.70
C TYR A 99 -11.25 5.18 5.29
N ASP A 100 -9.94 5.29 5.06
CA ASP A 100 -9.27 4.71 3.90
C ASP A 100 -8.99 3.22 4.08
N VAL A 101 -8.62 2.53 2.99
CA VAL A 101 -8.46 1.07 2.91
C VAL A 101 -7.38 0.67 1.90
N GLN A 102 -6.74 -0.50 2.06
CA GLN A 102 -5.85 -1.08 1.04
C GLN A 102 -6.56 -1.27 -0.31
N PRO A 103 -5.81 -1.26 -1.43
CA PRO A 103 -6.33 -1.72 -2.72
C PRO A 103 -6.94 -3.12 -2.66
N ALA A 104 -7.87 -3.39 -3.57
CA ALA A 104 -8.43 -4.70 -3.82
C ALA A 104 -9.06 -4.77 -5.22
N GLU A 105 -8.56 -5.67 -6.07
CA GLU A 105 -9.23 -6.06 -7.32
C GLU A 105 -9.81 -7.47 -7.20
N LYS A 106 -10.89 -7.72 -7.96
CA LYS A 106 -11.36 -9.09 -8.21
C LYS A 106 -10.25 -10.01 -8.75
N SER A 107 -9.34 -9.42 -9.53
CA SER A 107 -8.13 -10.01 -10.11
C SER A 107 -7.24 -10.74 -9.10
N ASP A 108 -7.20 -10.28 -7.85
CA ASP A 108 -6.24 -10.73 -6.84
C ASP A 108 -6.56 -12.14 -6.30
N GLY A 109 -7.79 -12.61 -6.48
CA GLY A 109 -8.28 -13.90 -5.95
C GLY A 109 -9.52 -13.79 -5.05
N TRP A 110 -10.23 -12.66 -5.06
CA TRP A 110 -11.48 -12.50 -4.32
C TRP A 110 -12.60 -13.39 -4.90
N ALA A 111 -13.36 -14.05 -4.02
CA ALA A 111 -14.53 -14.83 -4.38
C ALA A 111 -15.76 -13.93 -4.63
N THR A 112 -15.93 -12.89 -3.82
CA THR A 112 -16.96 -11.83 -3.91
C THR A 112 -16.38 -10.58 -4.59
N GLU A 113 -17.16 -9.54 -4.88
CA GLU A 113 -16.55 -8.27 -5.32
C GLU A 113 -16.07 -7.50 -4.07
N PRO A 114 -14.84 -6.94 -4.07
CA PRO A 114 -14.24 -6.42 -2.84
C PRO A 114 -14.99 -5.23 -2.25
N PHE A 115 -15.61 -4.39 -3.07
CA PHE A 115 -16.39 -3.23 -2.64
C PHE A 115 -17.91 -3.47 -2.62
N GLU A 116 -18.36 -4.72 -2.74
CA GLU A 116 -19.76 -5.11 -2.51
C GLU A 116 -19.84 -5.99 -1.25
N LEU A 117 -20.09 -5.37 -0.08
CA LEU A 117 -20.18 -6.13 1.17
C LEU A 117 -21.27 -7.21 1.05
N SER A 118 -20.84 -8.45 1.19
CA SER A 118 -21.65 -9.65 1.01
C SER A 118 -21.64 -10.50 2.29
N VAL A 119 -22.72 -11.22 2.59
CA VAL A 119 -22.85 -11.97 3.85
C VAL A 119 -23.23 -13.42 3.55
N ASP A 120 -22.49 -14.38 4.11
CA ASP A 120 -22.72 -15.81 3.89
C ASP A 120 -23.67 -16.46 4.93
N ASP A 121 -23.91 -17.76 4.75
CA ASP A 121 -24.77 -18.59 5.61
C ASP A 121 -24.27 -18.70 7.06
N LYS A 122 -22.99 -18.41 7.29
CA LYS A 122 -22.34 -18.40 8.61
C LYS A 122 -22.32 -16.99 9.23
N GLY A 123 -22.82 -15.98 8.52
CA GLY A 123 -22.82 -14.59 8.96
C GLY A 123 -21.47 -13.88 8.81
N ARG A 124 -20.57 -14.40 7.96
CA ARG A 124 -19.28 -13.75 7.66
C ARG A 124 -19.52 -12.66 6.62
N MET A 125 -19.10 -11.43 6.90
CA MET A 125 -19.40 -10.25 6.07
C MET A 125 -18.16 -9.86 5.26
N PHE A 126 -18.07 -10.30 4.01
CA PHE A 126 -16.90 -10.13 3.15
C PHE A 126 -16.90 -8.80 2.40
N GLY A 127 -15.79 -8.06 2.46
CA GLY A 127 -15.54 -6.82 1.73
C GLY A 127 -14.29 -6.10 2.22
N ARG A 128 -13.64 -5.28 1.37
CA ARG A 128 -12.46 -4.49 1.72
C ARG A 128 -12.82 -3.37 2.70
N GLY A 129 -12.13 -3.33 3.83
CA GLY A 129 -12.42 -2.46 4.97
C GLY A 129 -13.65 -2.86 5.77
N SER A 130 -14.12 -4.11 5.65
CA SER A 130 -15.15 -4.66 6.53
C SER A 130 -14.67 -4.80 7.98
N THR A 131 -13.38 -5.09 8.19
CA THR A 131 -12.73 -5.17 9.51
C THR A 131 -11.62 -4.13 9.73
N ASP A 132 -11.24 -3.40 8.67
CA ASP A 132 -9.93 -2.75 8.51
C ASP A 132 -10.09 -1.39 7.77
N ASP A 133 -10.69 -0.33 8.34
CA ASP A 133 -11.21 -0.15 9.71
C ASP A 133 -12.68 0.37 9.72
N LYS A 134 -13.40 0.31 8.59
CA LYS A 134 -14.78 0.85 8.52
C LYS A 134 -15.76 0.08 9.41
N GLY A 135 -15.50 -1.20 9.69
CA GLY A 135 -16.26 -1.97 10.68
C GLY A 135 -16.19 -1.31 12.06
N PRO A 136 -15.02 -1.31 12.73
CA PRO A 136 -14.88 -0.74 14.06
C PRO A 136 -15.18 0.76 14.16
N VAL A 137 -14.80 1.59 13.18
CA VAL A 137 -15.18 3.03 13.14
C VAL A 137 -16.70 3.19 13.22
N LEU A 138 -17.45 2.46 12.39
CA LEU A 138 -18.91 2.49 12.44
C LEU A 138 -19.47 1.85 13.72
N GLY A 139 -18.70 1.00 14.39
CA GLY A 139 -19.02 0.49 15.72
C GLY A 139 -19.29 1.59 16.74
N TRP A 140 -18.50 2.67 16.72
CA TRP A 140 -18.72 3.84 17.59
C TRP A 140 -20.00 4.61 17.24
N LEU A 141 -20.28 4.81 15.94
CA LEU A 141 -21.52 5.45 15.48
C LEU A 141 -22.75 4.64 15.88
N ASN A 142 -22.72 3.32 15.65
CA ASN A 142 -23.79 2.39 16.01
C ASN A 142 -24.02 2.35 17.53
N ALA A 143 -22.95 2.49 18.34
CA ALA A 143 -23.06 2.57 19.78
C ALA A 143 -23.79 3.85 20.24
N ILE A 144 -23.50 5.01 19.62
CA ILE A 144 -24.27 6.25 19.87
C ILE A 144 -25.75 6.06 19.53
N GLU A 145 -26.05 5.53 18.34
CA GLU A 145 -27.43 5.34 17.88
C GLU A 145 -28.21 4.35 18.77
N ALA A 146 -27.60 3.25 19.20
CA ALA A 146 -28.24 2.29 20.08
C ALA A 146 -28.53 2.85 21.49
N HIS A 147 -27.70 3.77 22.03
CA HIS A 147 -28.05 4.49 23.26
C HIS A 147 -29.29 5.39 23.05
N GLN A 148 -29.30 6.15 21.94
CA GLN A 148 -30.42 7.04 21.60
C GLN A 148 -31.73 6.27 21.40
N LYS A 149 -31.72 5.21 20.58
CA LYS A 149 -32.89 4.34 20.34
C LYS A 149 -33.38 3.65 21.62
N ALA A 150 -32.47 3.26 22.53
CA ALA A 150 -32.82 2.64 23.82
C ALA A 150 -33.36 3.63 24.88
N GLY A 151 -33.23 4.95 24.66
CA GLY A 151 -33.52 5.96 25.67
C GLY A 151 -32.54 5.93 26.85
N ILE A 152 -31.32 5.42 26.65
CA ILE A 152 -30.29 5.30 27.69
C ILE A 152 -29.32 6.47 27.56
N GLU A 153 -29.04 7.14 28.67
CA GLU A 153 -28.11 8.27 28.71
C GLU A 153 -26.69 7.83 28.31
N PHE A 154 -26.03 8.60 27.45
CA PHE A 154 -24.66 8.32 27.04
C PHE A 154 -23.68 8.67 28.19
N PRO A 155 -22.80 7.75 28.61
CA PRO A 155 -22.14 7.82 29.92
C PRO A 155 -20.91 8.76 29.99
N VAL A 156 -20.37 9.16 28.84
CA VAL A 156 -19.17 10.01 28.72
C VAL A 156 -19.38 11.14 27.72
N ASN A 157 -18.42 12.05 27.58
CA ASN A 157 -18.22 12.80 26.34
C ASN A 157 -17.36 11.95 25.40
N LEU A 158 -17.68 11.90 24.11
CA LEU A 158 -16.87 11.23 23.09
C LEU A 158 -16.23 12.28 22.18
N LEU A 159 -14.91 12.24 22.07
CA LEU A 159 -14.17 12.86 20.98
C LEU A 159 -13.83 11.78 19.94
N MET A 160 -13.91 12.13 18.67
CA MET A 160 -13.59 11.25 17.55
C MET A 160 -12.58 11.96 16.65
N CYS A 161 -11.57 11.22 16.20
CA CYS A 161 -10.57 11.66 15.25
C CYS A 161 -10.36 10.55 14.23
N PHE A 162 -11.06 10.60 13.09
CA PHE A 162 -10.95 9.59 12.04
C PHE A 162 -10.17 10.12 10.83
N GLU A 163 -9.20 9.35 10.35
CA GLU A 163 -8.28 9.77 9.27
C GLU A 163 -8.48 8.96 7.97
N GLY A 164 -7.72 9.33 6.92
CA GLY A 164 -7.89 8.79 5.57
C GLY A 164 -6.59 8.47 4.84
N MET A 165 -5.49 8.28 5.56
CA MET A 165 -4.16 7.96 5.05
C MET A 165 -3.41 6.90 5.86
N GLU A 166 -4.04 6.16 6.80
CA GLU A 166 -3.33 5.19 7.67
C GLU A 166 -2.59 4.15 6.82
N GLU A 167 -3.32 3.57 5.86
CA GLU A 167 -2.90 2.55 4.91
C GLU A 167 -1.80 3.05 3.93
N TYR A 168 -1.52 4.36 3.98
CA TYR A 168 -0.45 5.04 3.24
C TYR A 168 0.49 5.87 4.16
N GLY A 169 0.51 5.60 5.47
CA GLY A 169 1.50 6.11 6.42
C GLY A 169 1.10 7.35 7.24
N SER A 170 -0.19 7.65 7.40
CA SER A 170 -0.71 8.73 8.26
C SER A 170 -0.14 10.14 7.96
N GLU A 171 0.16 10.41 6.69
CA GLU A 171 0.89 11.63 6.29
C GLU A 171 0.20 12.93 6.76
N GLY A 172 0.87 13.66 7.65
CA GLY A 172 0.41 14.92 8.23
C GLY A 172 -0.44 14.80 9.51
N LEU A 173 -0.84 13.60 9.92
CA LEU A 173 -1.65 13.41 11.13
C LEU A 173 -0.86 13.70 12.43
N ASP A 174 0.43 13.38 12.47
CA ASP A 174 1.27 13.61 13.66
C ASP A 174 1.36 15.10 14.04
N ASP A 175 1.71 15.96 13.09
CA ASP A 175 1.76 17.43 13.29
C ASP A 175 0.39 17.99 13.69
N PHE A 176 -0.70 17.44 13.11
CA PHE A 176 -2.07 17.82 13.44
C PHE A 176 -2.43 17.48 14.89
N ILE A 177 -2.08 16.27 15.36
CA ILE A 177 -2.32 15.85 16.74
C ILE A 177 -1.48 16.66 17.72
N GLN A 178 -0.20 16.89 17.43
CA GLN A 178 0.65 17.76 18.27
C GLN A 178 0.07 19.19 18.35
N ALA A 179 -0.48 19.71 17.24
CA ALA A 179 -1.13 21.02 17.21
C ALA A 179 -2.47 21.05 17.99
N GLU A 180 -3.28 20.00 17.97
CA GLU A 180 -4.62 19.96 18.59
C GLU A 180 -4.67 19.32 20.00
N ALA A 181 -3.59 18.66 20.45
CA ALA A 181 -3.48 18.04 21.77
C ALA A 181 -3.79 18.99 22.94
N LYS A 182 -3.43 20.27 22.79
CA LYS A 182 -3.67 21.35 23.76
C LYS A 182 -4.83 22.29 23.35
N LYS A 183 -5.62 21.88 22.37
CA LYS A 183 -6.82 22.57 21.85
C LYS A 183 -8.02 21.61 21.85
N TYR A 184 -8.36 21.02 20.71
CA TYR A 184 -9.53 20.17 20.54
C TYR A 184 -9.54 18.93 21.45
N PHE A 185 -8.37 18.32 21.68
CA PHE A 185 -8.20 17.14 22.54
C PHE A 185 -7.90 17.47 24.01
N ALA A 186 -7.88 18.75 24.42
CA ALA A 186 -7.34 19.17 25.72
C ALA A 186 -8.07 18.62 26.96
N ASP A 187 -9.36 18.26 26.83
CA ASP A 187 -10.16 17.66 27.92
C ASP A 187 -10.22 16.12 27.90
N THR A 188 -9.46 15.45 27.02
CA THR A 188 -9.36 13.98 26.93
C THR A 188 -8.80 13.37 28.23
N ASP A 189 -9.45 12.32 28.77
CA ASP A 189 -8.98 11.56 29.93
C ASP A 189 -8.21 10.29 29.57
N ALA A 190 -8.61 9.62 28.49
CA ALA A 190 -7.94 8.46 27.91
C ALA A 190 -8.29 8.31 26.43
N VAL A 191 -7.51 7.50 25.73
CA VAL A 191 -7.69 7.20 24.30
C VAL A 191 -8.05 5.72 24.13
N CYS A 192 -8.94 5.42 23.19
CA CYS A 192 -9.32 4.05 22.82
C CYS A 192 -9.32 3.90 21.29
N ILE A 193 -8.65 2.86 20.80
CA ILE A 193 -8.56 2.53 19.38
C ILE A 193 -9.15 1.14 19.20
N SER A 194 -9.95 0.94 18.18
CA SER A 194 -10.51 -0.36 17.80
C SER A 194 -10.22 -0.48 16.31
N ASP A 195 -9.12 -1.15 16.00
CA ASP A 195 -8.40 -1.07 14.70
C ASP A 195 -7.45 -2.29 14.59
N ASN A 196 -7.82 -3.40 15.24
CA ASN A 196 -6.92 -4.51 15.50
C ASN A 196 -7.68 -5.79 15.87
N TYR A 197 -6.93 -6.90 16.00
CA TYR A 197 -7.46 -8.26 15.89
C TYR A 197 -7.30 -9.08 17.17
N TRP A 198 -8.21 -10.02 17.38
CA TRP A 198 -8.01 -11.08 18.38
C TRP A 198 -6.88 -12.01 17.94
N LEU A 199 -6.17 -12.56 18.93
CA LEU A 199 -5.04 -13.46 18.70
C LEU A 199 -5.45 -14.82 18.09
N GLY A 200 -6.71 -15.20 18.28
CA GLY A 200 -7.38 -16.37 17.71
C GLY A 200 -8.84 -16.04 17.40
N THR A 201 -9.68 -17.07 17.26
CA THR A 201 -11.12 -16.97 16.93
C THR A 201 -12.05 -17.09 18.14
N GLU A 202 -11.58 -17.62 19.27
CA GLU A 202 -12.45 -17.98 20.40
C GLU A 202 -12.49 -16.94 21.53
N ARG A 203 -11.36 -16.29 21.85
CA ARG A 203 -11.20 -15.47 23.06
C ARG A 203 -10.85 -14.01 22.75
N PRO A 204 -11.57 -13.04 23.34
CA PRO A 204 -11.27 -11.63 23.15
C PRO A 204 -9.93 -11.23 23.75
N CYS A 205 -9.36 -10.18 23.19
CA CYS A 205 -8.07 -9.63 23.57
C CYS A 205 -8.21 -8.16 24.00
N LEU A 206 -7.26 -7.68 24.81
CA LEU A 206 -6.97 -6.25 24.96
C LEU A 206 -5.51 -6.04 24.56
N THR A 207 -5.25 -5.08 23.68
CA THR A 207 -3.90 -4.89 23.14
C THR A 207 -3.20 -3.71 23.83
N TYR A 208 -2.00 -3.96 24.35
CA TYR A 208 -1.21 -3.00 25.14
C TYR A 208 0.15 -2.65 24.52
N GLY A 209 0.44 -3.14 23.30
CA GLY A 209 1.63 -2.73 22.56
C GLY A 209 1.64 -3.23 21.12
N LEU A 210 2.23 -2.43 20.24
CA LEU A 210 2.39 -2.69 18.82
C LEU A 210 3.87 -2.68 18.45
N ARG A 211 4.20 -3.31 17.32
CA ARG A 211 5.50 -3.12 16.68
C ARG A 211 5.48 -1.82 15.88
N GLY A 212 6.64 -1.20 15.68
CA GLY A 212 6.79 -0.12 14.69
C GLY A 212 7.01 -0.70 13.29
N CYS A 213 7.18 0.14 12.28
CA CYS A 213 7.45 -0.29 10.90
C CYS A 213 8.36 0.71 10.20
N ASN A 214 9.57 0.29 9.83
CA ASN A 214 10.42 1.04 8.89
C ASN A 214 10.33 0.33 7.53
N TYR A 215 9.80 1.02 6.52
CA TYR A 215 9.64 0.49 5.17
C TYR A 215 10.70 1.06 4.24
N TYR A 216 11.36 0.21 3.45
CA TYR A 216 12.53 0.55 2.65
C TYR A 216 12.36 0.23 1.17
N SER A 217 13.03 1.03 0.34
CA SER A 217 13.22 0.79 -1.09
C SER A 217 14.71 0.66 -1.42
N VAL A 218 15.05 -0.34 -2.22
CA VAL A 218 16.38 -0.53 -2.82
C VAL A 218 16.24 -0.40 -4.32
N GLU A 219 16.56 0.79 -4.83
CA GLU A 219 16.62 1.08 -6.26
C GLU A 219 17.95 0.60 -6.84
N VAL A 220 17.92 -0.19 -7.91
CA VAL A 220 19.08 -0.53 -8.73
C VAL A 220 18.78 -0.17 -10.19
N SER A 221 19.68 0.58 -10.81
CA SER A 221 19.55 1.07 -12.20
C SER A 221 20.84 0.79 -12.99
N GLY A 222 20.70 0.41 -14.26
CA GLY A 222 21.83 0.00 -15.11
C GLY A 222 21.77 0.60 -16.52
N PRO A 223 21.22 -0.11 -17.52
CA PRO A 223 21.08 0.43 -18.87
C PRO A 223 19.99 1.52 -18.93
N GLY A 224 20.10 2.43 -19.90
CA GLY A 224 19.16 3.56 -20.04
C GLY A 224 17.75 3.20 -20.52
N ALA A 225 17.50 1.94 -20.92
CA ALA A 225 16.20 1.41 -21.32
C ALA A 225 16.17 -0.12 -21.20
N ASP A 226 14.97 -0.70 -21.09
CA ASP A 226 14.75 -2.16 -21.06
C ASP A 226 15.47 -2.85 -22.23
N LEU A 227 16.27 -3.88 -21.94
CA LEU A 227 17.05 -4.60 -22.95
C LEU A 227 16.40 -5.94 -23.31
N HIS A 228 16.46 -6.33 -24.59
CA HIS A 228 16.03 -7.67 -25.03
C HIS A 228 16.99 -8.74 -24.48
N SER A 229 16.53 -9.60 -23.58
CA SER A 229 17.44 -10.47 -22.80
C SER A 229 18.24 -11.45 -23.66
N GLY A 230 17.66 -11.95 -24.76
CA GLY A 230 18.36 -12.82 -25.72
C GLY A 230 19.41 -12.13 -26.60
N VAL A 231 19.56 -10.79 -26.54
CA VAL A 231 20.57 -10.02 -27.28
C VAL A 231 21.66 -9.47 -26.35
N PHE A 232 21.30 -9.07 -25.12
CA PHE A 232 22.20 -8.43 -24.17
C PHE A 232 22.59 -9.30 -22.95
N GLY A 233 21.92 -10.45 -22.76
CA GLY A 233 22.19 -11.38 -21.68
C GLY A 233 23.64 -11.87 -21.68
N GLY A 234 24.28 -11.89 -20.51
CA GLY A 234 25.70 -12.18 -20.37
C GLY A 234 26.66 -11.09 -20.89
N THR A 235 26.15 -9.98 -21.42
CA THR A 235 26.95 -8.81 -21.86
C THR A 235 26.73 -7.59 -20.95
N ALA A 236 25.50 -7.36 -20.49
CA ALA A 236 25.18 -6.34 -19.49
C ALA A 236 25.28 -6.90 -18.05
N GLN A 237 25.56 -6.03 -17.06
CA GLN A 237 25.32 -6.34 -15.64
C GLN A 237 23.86 -6.01 -15.32
N GLU A 238 23.07 -7.01 -14.96
CA GLU A 238 21.61 -6.91 -14.93
C GLU A 238 21.10 -6.39 -13.57
N PRO A 239 20.35 -5.28 -13.49
CA PRO A 239 19.83 -4.74 -12.22
C PRO A 239 19.04 -5.75 -11.38
N MET A 240 18.29 -6.67 -12.02
CA MET A 240 17.61 -7.78 -11.34
C MET A 240 18.58 -8.77 -10.67
N THR A 241 19.74 -9.04 -11.27
CA THR A 241 20.74 -9.96 -10.68
C THR A 241 21.34 -9.37 -9.41
N ASP A 242 21.60 -8.07 -9.40
CA ASP A 242 22.09 -7.36 -8.22
C ASP A 242 21.00 -7.28 -7.14
N LEU A 243 19.79 -6.85 -7.50
CA LEU A 243 18.69 -6.67 -6.54
C LEU A 243 18.29 -7.99 -5.85
N VAL A 244 18.19 -9.10 -6.59
CA VAL A 244 17.89 -10.42 -6.01
C VAL A 244 18.96 -10.85 -4.99
N ARG A 245 20.24 -10.54 -5.25
CA ARG A 245 21.34 -10.82 -4.32
C ARG A 245 21.30 -9.92 -3.08
N LEU A 246 20.91 -8.65 -3.23
CA LEU A 246 20.71 -7.73 -2.10
C LEU A 246 19.57 -8.20 -1.21
N LEU A 247 18.37 -8.39 -1.76
CA LEU A 247 17.18 -8.82 -1.01
C LEU A 247 17.40 -10.18 -0.34
N GLY A 248 17.99 -11.14 -1.05
CA GLY A 248 18.35 -12.46 -0.52
C GLY A 248 19.47 -12.48 0.54
N SER A 249 20.06 -11.32 0.87
CA SER A 249 21.03 -11.19 1.96
C SER A 249 20.44 -10.67 3.27
N LEU A 250 19.23 -10.09 3.26
CA LEU A 250 18.70 -9.32 4.39
C LEU A 250 18.21 -10.20 5.56
N VAL A 251 17.65 -11.37 5.25
CA VAL A 251 16.98 -12.29 6.18
C VAL A 251 17.15 -13.73 5.70
N ASP A 252 17.26 -14.70 6.61
CA ASP A 252 17.29 -16.12 6.26
C ASP A 252 15.90 -16.79 6.31
N THR A 253 15.82 -18.04 5.87
CA THR A 253 14.56 -18.83 5.83
C THR A 253 13.93 -19.08 7.19
N ASN A 254 14.65 -18.82 8.28
CA ASN A 254 14.17 -18.97 9.65
C ASN A 254 13.81 -17.59 10.25
N GLY A 255 13.64 -16.56 9.41
CA GLY A 255 13.26 -15.21 9.81
C GLY A 255 14.37 -14.40 10.49
N LYS A 256 15.59 -14.93 10.60
CA LYS A 256 16.68 -14.21 11.27
C LYS A 256 17.21 -13.12 10.35
N ILE A 257 17.14 -11.88 10.83
CA ILE A 257 17.71 -10.69 10.17
C ILE A 257 19.25 -10.79 10.19
N GLN A 258 19.89 -10.58 9.05
CA GLN A 258 21.36 -10.71 8.89
C GLN A 258 22.10 -9.36 8.97
N ILE A 259 21.36 -8.27 9.20
CA ILE A 259 21.84 -6.88 9.29
C ILE A 259 22.40 -6.64 10.71
N PRO A 260 23.72 -6.38 10.88
CA PRO A 260 24.32 -6.15 12.20
C PRO A 260 23.83 -4.86 12.86
N GLY A 261 23.67 -4.86 14.19
CA GLY A 261 23.18 -3.73 14.97
C GLY A 261 21.65 -3.66 15.11
N ILE A 262 20.90 -4.57 14.45
CA ILE A 262 19.44 -4.67 14.61
C ILE A 262 19.06 -5.40 15.90
N MET A 263 19.70 -6.54 16.20
CA MET A 263 19.35 -7.35 17.38
C MET A 263 19.90 -6.76 18.68
N GLU A 264 20.99 -5.99 18.58
CA GLU A 264 21.67 -5.31 19.68
C GLU A 264 20.84 -4.16 20.28
N GLN A 265 19.87 -3.63 19.53
CA GLN A 265 18.90 -2.64 20.00
C GLN A 265 17.69 -3.25 20.73
N VAL A 266 17.44 -4.55 20.56
CA VAL A 266 16.22 -5.19 21.08
C VAL A 266 16.32 -5.30 22.60
N ALA A 267 15.32 -4.77 23.32
CA ALA A 267 15.25 -4.89 24.77
C ALA A 267 15.41 -6.36 25.24
N PRO A 268 16.16 -6.64 26.32
CA PRO A 268 16.28 -7.99 26.87
C PRO A 268 14.92 -8.46 27.41
N ILE A 269 14.63 -9.76 27.29
CA ILE A 269 13.45 -10.36 27.91
C ILE A 269 13.66 -10.49 29.43
N THR A 270 12.68 -10.06 30.22
CA THR A 270 12.67 -10.27 31.67
C THR A 270 11.85 -11.52 32.03
N LYS A 271 12.03 -12.06 33.24
CA LYS A 271 11.25 -13.23 33.71
C LYS A 271 9.77 -12.90 33.85
N GLU A 272 9.48 -11.65 34.17
CA GLU A 272 8.13 -11.10 34.29
C GLU A 272 7.47 -11.01 32.91
N GLU A 273 8.20 -10.61 31.85
CA GLU A 273 7.69 -10.66 30.47
C GLU A 273 7.51 -12.13 30.01
N GLU A 274 8.50 -12.99 30.24
CA GLU A 274 8.51 -14.39 29.81
C GLU A 274 7.33 -15.22 30.39
N GLY A 275 6.91 -14.90 31.62
CA GLY A 275 5.76 -15.55 32.27
C GLY A 275 4.39 -15.13 31.73
N LEU A 276 4.27 -13.98 31.04
CA LEU A 276 2.98 -13.53 30.47
C LEU A 276 2.51 -14.47 29.36
N TYR A 277 3.45 -14.94 28.52
CA TYR A 277 3.15 -15.78 27.35
C TYR A 277 2.52 -17.14 27.71
N ASP A 278 2.74 -17.65 28.92
CA ASP A 278 2.25 -18.96 29.33
C ASP A 278 0.73 -18.98 29.53
N GLY A 279 0.15 -17.89 30.06
CA GLY A 279 -1.29 -17.78 30.35
C GLY A 279 -2.19 -17.50 29.13
N ILE A 280 -1.63 -17.06 28.01
CA ILE A 280 -2.37 -16.65 26.80
C ILE A 280 -3.14 -17.81 26.17
N SER A 281 -4.39 -17.61 25.75
CA SER A 281 -5.23 -18.58 25.04
C SER A 281 -4.87 -18.64 23.56
N PHE A 282 -3.77 -19.32 23.23
CA PHE A 282 -3.29 -19.51 21.86
C PHE A 282 -2.67 -20.90 21.68
N THR A 283 -3.01 -21.55 20.58
CA THR A 283 -2.47 -22.82 20.12
C THR A 283 -1.86 -22.68 18.72
N MET A 284 -1.03 -23.64 18.31
CA MET A 284 -0.47 -23.64 16.96
C MET A 284 -1.54 -23.84 15.88
N ASP A 285 -2.63 -24.56 16.17
CA ASP A 285 -3.73 -24.72 15.22
C ASP A 285 -4.49 -23.41 14.95
N ASN A 286 -4.52 -22.44 15.88
CA ASN A 286 -5.10 -21.11 15.61
C ASN A 286 -4.31 -20.32 14.55
N ILE A 287 -2.98 -20.40 14.57
CA ILE A 287 -2.15 -19.78 13.53
C ILE A 287 -2.13 -20.62 12.23
N PHE A 288 -2.27 -21.94 12.31
CA PHE A 288 -2.43 -22.76 11.11
C PHE A 288 -3.76 -22.51 10.38
N GLU A 289 -4.85 -22.23 11.12
CA GLU A 289 -6.12 -21.75 10.56
C GLU A 289 -5.93 -20.39 9.87
N SER A 290 -5.32 -19.42 10.56
CA SER A 290 -5.07 -18.07 10.04
C SER A 290 -4.11 -18.04 8.82
N LEU A 291 -3.17 -18.98 8.73
CA LEU A 291 -2.23 -19.14 7.60
C LEU A 291 -2.75 -20.07 6.49
N GLY A 292 -3.88 -20.77 6.70
CA GLY A 292 -4.35 -21.85 5.82
C GLY A 292 -3.36 -23.01 5.62
N SER A 293 -2.31 -23.12 6.46
CA SER A 293 -1.16 -24.00 6.23
C SER A 293 -0.34 -24.21 7.52
N LYS A 294 0.65 -25.13 7.48
CA LYS A 294 1.55 -25.43 8.61
C LYS A 294 2.99 -24.95 8.38
N THR A 295 3.17 -23.76 7.81
CA THR A 295 4.49 -23.19 7.47
C THR A 295 4.96 -22.14 8.49
N THR A 296 4.85 -22.43 9.78
CA THR A 296 5.39 -21.53 10.83
C THR A 296 6.90 -21.68 10.97
N ILE A 297 7.58 -20.59 11.36
CA ILE A 297 9.03 -20.56 11.64
C ILE A 297 9.37 -21.26 12.98
N HIS A 298 8.39 -21.32 13.88
CA HIS A 298 8.49 -21.97 15.19
C HIS A 298 7.40 -23.02 15.36
N ASP A 299 7.72 -24.10 16.06
CA ASP A 299 6.80 -25.21 16.36
C ASP A 299 6.01 -25.00 17.65
N ASP A 300 6.37 -24.00 18.47
CA ASP A 300 5.81 -23.78 19.80
C ASP A 300 5.14 -22.41 19.99
N LYS A 301 4.20 -22.37 20.94
CA LYS A 301 3.44 -21.19 21.36
C LYS A 301 4.33 -20.01 21.76
N LYS A 302 5.31 -20.22 22.63
CA LYS A 302 6.05 -19.13 23.29
C LYS A 302 6.97 -18.44 22.30
N SER A 303 7.74 -19.20 21.51
CA SER A 303 8.58 -18.62 20.44
C SER A 303 7.72 -17.95 19.36
N THR A 304 6.59 -18.55 18.97
CA THR A 304 5.66 -17.94 17.99
C THR A 304 5.13 -16.59 18.45
N LEU A 305 4.65 -16.49 19.70
CA LEU A 305 4.14 -15.22 20.23
C LEU A 305 5.27 -14.20 20.45
N MET A 306 6.43 -14.62 20.96
CA MET A 306 7.58 -13.74 21.13
C MET A 306 8.09 -13.19 19.78
N ALA A 307 8.12 -14.00 18.72
CA ALA A 307 8.46 -13.55 17.37
C ALA A 307 7.41 -12.59 16.77
N ARG A 308 6.11 -12.83 17.04
CA ARG A 308 5.02 -11.94 16.60
C ARG A 308 4.98 -10.60 17.34
N TRP A 309 5.48 -10.52 18.57
CA TRP A 309 5.24 -9.37 19.47
C TRP A 309 6.49 -8.61 19.91
N ARG A 310 7.60 -9.30 20.19
CA ARG A 310 8.76 -8.71 20.91
C ARG A 310 10.10 -8.77 20.18
N TYR A 311 10.21 -9.55 19.11
CA TYR A 311 11.38 -9.56 18.24
C TYR A 311 11.08 -8.83 16.91
N PRO A 312 12.09 -8.19 16.30
CA PRO A 312 11.92 -7.59 15.00
C PRO A 312 11.77 -8.67 13.93
N SER A 313 11.04 -8.35 12.86
CA SER A 313 10.92 -9.23 11.69
C SER A 313 11.12 -8.44 10.40
N LEU A 314 11.86 -8.99 9.45
CA LEU A 314 12.04 -8.42 8.11
C LEU A 314 11.19 -9.19 7.10
N SER A 315 10.47 -8.46 6.24
CA SER A 315 9.64 -9.05 5.18
C SER A 315 9.94 -8.37 3.85
N ILE A 316 10.11 -9.16 2.79
CA ILE A 316 10.36 -8.70 1.41
C ILE A 316 9.04 -8.75 0.67
N HIS A 317 8.61 -7.62 0.10
CA HIS A 317 7.25 -7.41 -0.40
C HIS A 317 7.13 -7.57 -1.92
N GLY A 318 8.18 -7.23 -2.68
CA GLY A 318 8.18 -7.37 -4.13
C GLY A 318 9.23 -6.52 -4.84
N VAL A 319 9.12 -6.47 -6.17
CA VAL A 319 10.03 -5.71 -7.06
C VAL A 319 9.20 -4.91 -8.07
N GLU A 320 9.35 -3.59 -8.04
CA GLU A 320 8.83 -2.65 -9.03
C GLU A 320 9.81 -2.51 -10.21
N GLY A 321 9.31 -2.15 -11.41
CA GLY A 321 10.10 -1.99 -12.64
C GLY A 321 10.40 -3.31 -13.37
N ALA A 322 10.23 -4.45 -12.71
CA ALA A 322 10.34 -5.78 -13.31
C ALA A 322 9.06 -6.20 -14.06
N PHE A 323 9.11 -7.34 -14.75
CA PHE A 323 7.92 -7.96 -15.34
C PHE A 323 7.19 -8.82 -14.30
N SER A 324 6.04 -8.33 -13.83
CA SER A 324 5.17 -8.99 -12.84
C SER A 324 3.93 -9.66 -13.42
N ASN A 325 3.51 -9.29 -14.64
CA ASN A 325 2.27 -9.78 -15.25
C ASN A 325 2.33 -11.28 -15.62
N PRO A 326 1.21 -12.00 -15.66
CA PRO A 326 1.16 -13.39 -16.12
C PRO A 326 1.71 -13.59 -17.55
N GLY A 327 2.48 -14.67 -17.74
CA GLY A 327 3.08 -15.05 -19.02
C GLY A 327 4.60 -14.99 -18.99
N ALA A 328 5.22 -14.55 -20.09
CA ALA A 328 6.67 -14.40 -20.21
C ALA A 328 7.05 -13.18 -21.06
N LYS A 329 8.03 -12.39 -20.59
CA LYS A 329 8.66 -11.27 -21.32
C LYS A 329 10.18 -11.46 -21.25
N THR A 330 10.84 -11.62 -22.40
CA THR A 330 12.30 -11.83 -22.49
C THR A 330 13.05 -10.51 -22.41
N VAL A 331 13.09 -9.94 -21.20
CA VAL A 331 13.63 -8.60 -20.92
C VAL A 331 14.62 -8.59 -19.76
N ILE A 332 15.60 -7.70 -19.83
CA ILE A 332 16.41 -7.25 -18.70
C ILE A 332 15.89 -5.85 -18.33
N PRO A 333 15.25 -5.66 -17.16
CA PRO A 333 14.77 -4.36 -16.72
C PRO A 333 15.89 -3.33 -16.57
N ALA A 334 15.65 -2.09 -16.99
CA ALA A 334 16.62 -0.99 -16.86
C ALA A 334 16.82 -0.47 -15.42
N LYS A 335 15.72 -0.40 -14.68
CA LYS A 335 15.64 0.06 -13.29
C LYS A 335 14.65 -0.82 -12.55
N VAL A 336 15.00 -1.21 -11.34
CA VAL A 336 14.16 -2.00 -10.43
C VAL A 336 14.21 -1.46 -9.03
N ILE A 337 13.10 -1.55 -8.30
CA ILE A 337 13.02 -1.11 -6.90
C ILE A 337 12.48 -2.27 -6.05
N GLY A 338 13.36 -2.87 -5.25
CA GLY A 338 12.97 -3.90 -4.28
C GLY A 338 12.38 -3.27 -3.03
N LYS A 339 11.22 -3.74 -2.61
CA LYS A 339 10.53 -3.27 -1.40
C LYS A 339 10.66 -4.29 -0.27
N PHE A 340 11.02 -3.83 0.92
CA PHE A 340 11.02 -4.63 2.14
C PHE A 340 10.75 -3.74 3.36
N SER A 341 10.31 -4.30 4.49
CA SER A 341 10.21 -3.55 5.75
C SER A 341 10.73 -4.34 6.94
N ILE A 342 11.07 -3.62 8.01
CA ILE A 342 11.42 -4.17 9.32
C ILE A 342 10.34 -3.70 10.30
N ARG A 343 9.62 -4.65 10.92
CA ARG A 343 8.76 -4.35 12.07
C ARG A 343 9.66 -4.18 13.30
N THR A 344 9.63 -3.01 13.95
CA THR A 344 10.53 -2.64 15.06
C THR A 344 9.91 -2.91 16.42
N VAL A 345 10.72 -2.99 17.48
CA VAL A 345 10.30 -3.42 18.83
C VAL A 345 10.95 -2.54 19.91
N PRO A 346 10.46 -2.55 21.18
CA PRO A 346 11.01 -1.72 22.25
C PRO A 346 12.54 -1.66 22.32
N ASN A 347 13.01 -0.43 22.51
CA ASN A 347 14.40 0.05 22.46
C ASN A 347 15.07 0.13 21.08
N MET A 348 14.40 -0.27 19.98
CA MET A 348 14.86 0.08 18.64
C MET A 348 14.63 1.56 18.34
N ASP A 349 15.67 2.25 17.88
CA ASP A 349 15.62 3.62 17.41
C ASP A 349 15.48 3.66 15.88
N ILE A 350 14.74 4.65 15.35
CA ILE A 350 14.47 4.77 13.92
C ILE A 350 15.76 5.09 13.16
N ASP A 351 16.53 6.09 13.58
CA ASP A 351 17.74 6.50 12.87
C ASP A 351 18.84 5.46 12.97
N THR A 352 19.04 4.85 14.14
CA THR A 352 20.00 3.75 14.34
C THR A 352 19.63 2.55 13.47
N THR A 353 18.35 2.17 13.43
CA THR A 353 17.85 1.08 12.55
C THR A 353 18.05 1.41 11.07
N ASN A 354 17.69 2.62 10.63
CA ASN A 354 17.88 3.09 9.26
C ASN A 354 19.37 3.03 8.85
N ASN A 355 20.26 3.55 9.69
CA ASN A 355 21.71 3.57 9.44
C ASN A 355 22.31 2.15 9.36
N CYS A 356 21.86 1.22 10.22
CA CYS A 356 22.23 -0.19 10.12
C CYS A 356 21.81 -0.81 8.77
N VAL A 357 20.59 -0.52 8.31
CA VAL A 357 20.08 -1.01 7.03
C VAL A 357 20.85 -0.43 5.85
N TYR A 358 21.01 0.90 5.80
CA TYR A 358 21.69 1.58 4.68
C TYR A 358 23.12 1.08 4.51
N LYS A 359 23.91 1.11 5.59
CA LYS A 359 25.29 0.61 5.61
C LYS A 359 25.37 -0.85 5.14
N TYR A 360 24.47 -1.72 5.59
CA TYR A 360 24.50 -3.13 5.19
C TYR A 360 24.21 -3.29 3.70
N VAL A 361 23.17 -2.64 3.17
CA VAL A 361 22.81 -2.73 1.74
C VAL A 361 23.93 -2.16 0.85
N GLU A 362 24.55 -1.05 1.24
CA GLU A 362 25.72 -0.48 0.57
C GLU A 362 26.92 -1.44 0.59
N GLU A 363 27.25 -2.01 1.76
CA GLU A 363 28.32 -3.00 1.88
C GLU A 363 28.06 -4.26 1.06
N GLN A 364 26.82 -4.75 0.99
CA GLN A 364 26.47 -5.91 0.15
C GLN A 364 26.54 -5.57 -1.34
N PHE A 365 26.11 -4.38 -1.75
CA PHE A 365 26.21 -3.95 -3.15
C PHE A 365 27.66 -3.80 -3.60
N ALA A 366 28.52 -3.21 -2.77
CA ALA A 366 29.95 -3.08 -3.04
C ALA A 366 30.64 -4.45 -3.25
N LYS A 367 30.23 -5.49 -2.52
CA LYS A 367 30.74 -6.87 -2.67
C LYS A 367 30.37 -7.53 -4.00
N LEU A 368 29.38 -7.00 -4.75
CA LEU A 368 29.00 -7.53 -6.06
C LEU A 368 29.97 -7.13 -7.18
N GLY A 369 30.72 -6.02 -7.02
CA GLY A 369 31.53 -5.47 -8.11
C GLY A 369 30.71 -5.02 -9.32
N SER A 370 29.46 -4.62 -9.10
CA SER A 370 28.56 -4.15 -10.16
C SER A 370 28.91 -2.72 -10.60
N LYS A 371 28.66 -2.42 -11.88
CA LYS A 371 28.72 -1.06 -12.45
C LYS A 371 27.36 -0.35 -12.46
N ASN A 372 26.30 -1.04 -12.03
CA ASN A 372 24.99 -0.45 -11.83
C ASN A 372 25.04 0.58 -10.70
N THR A 373 24.11 1.53 -10.69
CA THR A 373 23.92 2.45 -9.56
C THR A 373 22.89 1.87 -8.59
N MET A 374 23.14 1.97 -7.28
CA MET A 374 22.21 1.56 -6.24
C MET A 374 21.90 2.74 -5.31
N ARG A 375 20.64 2.86 -4.89
CA ARG A 375 20.19 3.80 -3.85
C ARG A 375 19.21 3.10 -2.90
N VAL A 376 19.51 3.12 -1.61
CA VAL A 376 18.63 2.64 -0.54
C VAL A 376 18.07 3.82 0.26
N PHE A 377 16.79 3.77 0.61
CA PHE A 377 16.12 4.80 1.40
C PHE A 377 14.88 4.23 2.11
N ALA A 378 14.51 4.79 3.26
CA ALA A 378 13.20 4.56 3.88
C ALA A 378 12.11 5.33 3.12
N GLN A 379 10.91 4.74 3.02
CA GLN A 379 9.70 5.39 2.50
C GLN A 379 8.87 6.00 3.63
N HIS A 380 8.64 5.24 4.70
CA HIS A 380 8.01 5.69 5.94
C HIS A 380 8.59 4.96 7.15
N THR A 381 8.48 5.55 8.34
CA THR A 381 8.99 4.98 9.60
C THR A 381 8.06 5.27 10.78
N GLY A 382 7.30 4.28 11.23
CA GLY A 382 6.51 4.34 12.47
C GLY A 382 7.27 3.74 13.65
N LYS A 383 7.28 4.44 14.79
CA LYS A 383 7.87 3.98 16.07
C LYS A 383 6.99 2.87 16.68
N TRP A 384 7.58 1.99 17.49
CA TRP A 384 6.84 1.00 18.26
C TRP A 384 6.11 1.65 19.45
N TRP A 385 5.09 0.98 19.98
CA TRP A 385 4.30 1.46 21.12
C TRP A 385 4.11 0.36 22.17
N ALA A 386 4.12 0.73 23.46
CA ALA A 386 3.83 -0.18 24.56
C ALA A 386 3.37 0.58 25.81
N ALA A 387 2.11 0.41 26.21
CA ALA A 387 1.53 1.01 27.41
C ALA A 387 1.46 0.03 28.59
N SER A 388 1.14 0.56 29.78
CA SER A 388 0.94 -0.23 30.99
C SER A 388 -0.51 -0.73 31.10
N PRO A 389 -0.79 -2.05 31.01
CA PRO A 389 -2.15 -2.59 31.12
C PRO A 389 -2.77 -2.49 32.53
N LYS A 390 -2.11 -1.78 33.46
CA LYS A 390 -2.58 -1.52 34.84
C LYS A 390 -3.43 -0.24 34.95
N HIS A 391 -3.57 0.53 33.89
CA HIS A 391 -4.36 1.77 33.89
C HIS A 391 -5.87 1.48 33.95
N TRP A 392 -6.67 2.41 34.49
CA TRP A 392 -8.12 2.21 34.65
C TRP A 392 -8.85 2.01 33.30
N ASN A 393 -8.29 2.53 32.21
CA ASN A 393 -8.80 2.34 30.84
C ASN A 393 -8.86 0.84 30.47
N PHE A 394 -7.77 0.11 30.73
CA PHE A 394 -7.69 -1.34 30.55
C PHE A 394 -8.61 -2.11 31.52
N SER A 395 -8.78 -1.62 32.76
CA SER A 395 -9.72 -2.21 33.72
C SER A 395 -11.18 -2.09 33.25
N ALA A 396 -11.57 -0.92 32.74
CA ALA A 396 -12.91 -0.70 32.19
C ALA A 396 -13.18 -1.61 30.98
N ALA A 397 -12.21 -1.70 30.06
CA ALA A 397 -12.30 -2.58 28.90
C ALA A 397 -12.32 -4.07 29.26
N ALA A 398 -11.57 -4.50 30.28
CA ALA A 398 -11.60 -5.88 30.76
C ALA A 398 -12.97 -6.25 31.35
N LYS A 399 -13.58 -5.36 32.15
CA LYS A 399 -14.93 -5.52 32.69
C LYS A 399 -15.99 -5.55 31.58
N ALA A 400 -15.88 -4.66 30.59
CA ALA A 400 -16.76 -4.62 29.43
C ALA A 400 -16.70 -5.92 28.61
N THR A 401 -15.48 -6.40 28.36
CA THR A 401 -15.23 -7.65 27.64
C THR A 401 -15.79 -8.86 28.40
N GLU A 402 -15.55 -8.96 29.71
CA GLU A 402 -16.09 -10.04 30.55
C GLU A 402 -17.63 -9.98 30.63
N ARG A 403 -18.24 -8.78 30.58
CA ARG A 403 -19.71 -8.60 30.59
C ARG A 403 -20.41 -8.97 29.28
N VAL A 404 -19.74 -8.80 28.13
CA VAL A 404 -20.27 -9.15 26.80
C VAL A 404 -19.97 -10.60 26.44
N TRP A 405 -18.70 -11.01 26.56
CA TRP A 405 -18.24 -12.32 26.07
C TRP A 405 -18.26 -13.42 27.14
N GLY A 406 -18.55 -13.09 28.40
CA GLY A 406 -18.60 -14.05 29.52
C GLY A 406 -17.24 -14.60 29.96
N VAL A 407 -16.14 -14.10 29.38
CA VAL A 407 -14.77 -14.53 29.64
C VAL A 407 -13.83 -13.34 29.76
N LYS A 408 -12.79 -13.46 30.60
CA LYS A 408 -11.77 -12.42 30.74
C LYS A 408 -10.90 -12.35 29.48
N PRO A 409 -10.63 -11.17 28.91
CA PRO A 409 -9.70 -11.07 27.78
C PRO A 409 -8.30 -11.53 28.15
N ASP A 410 -7.51 -11.86 27.13
CA ASP A 410 -6.07 -11.91 27.27
C ASP A 410 -5.43 -10.55 26.97
N PHE A 411 -4.39 -10.21 27.72
CA PHE A 411 -3.60 -9.01 27.48
C PHE A 411 -2.51 -9.34 26.46
N THR A 412 -2.61 -8.72 25.29
CA THR A 412 -1.81 -9.04 24.11
C THR A 412 -0.94 -7.87 23.69
N ARG A 413 0.18 -8.19 23.04
CA ARG A 413 0.81 -7.27 22.09
C ARG A 413 0.39 -7.70 20.69
N GLU A 414 0.74 -6.93 19.67
CA GLU A 414 0.35 -7.27 18.31
C GLU A 414 1.47 -7.19 17.28
N GLY A 415 1.15 -7.68 16.08
CA GLY A 415 2.10 -7.86 14.98
C GLY A 415 2.14 -6.70 14.01
N GLY A 416 1.04 -5.93 13.90
CA GLY A 416 0.92 -4.72 13.11
C GLY A 416 1.58 -3.50 13.75
N SER A 417 1.27 -2.34 13.18
CA SER A 417 1.70 -1.01 13.60
C SER A 417 0.58 -0.04 13.24
N ILE A 418 0.16 0.78 14.20
CA ILE A 418 -0.75 1.92 14.01
C ILE A 418 0.05 3.11 14.53
N PRO A 419 0.73 3.90 13.67
CA PRO A 419 1.78 4.84 14.09
C PRO A 419 1.29 5.84 15.15
N VAL A 420 0.05 6.30 15.00
CA VAL A 420 -0.56 7.34 15.82
C VAL A 420 -0.76 6.95 17.30
N THR A 421 -0.71 5.66 17.64
CA THR A 421 -0.83 5.17 19.03
C THR A 421 0.16 5.85 19.97
N LEU A 422 1.40 6.00 19.52
CA LEU A 422 2.43 6.67 20.32
C LEU A 422 2.26 8.20 20.28
N THR A 423 1.90 8.77 19.13
CA THR A 423 1.67 10.20 18.98
C THR A 423 0.58 10.70 19.93
N PHE A 424 -0.54 9.97 20.05
CA PHE A 424 -1.57 10.31 21.04
C PHE A 424 -1.02 10.23 22.48
N GLU A 425 -0.34 9.14 22.86
CA GLU A 425 0.16 8.98 24.24
C GLU A 425 1.22 10.04 24.61
N GLU A 426 2.14 10.36 23.70
CA GLU A 426 3.17 11.40 23.89
C GLU A 426 2.58 12.82 23.84
N ALA A 427 1.64 13.13 22.94
CA ALA A 427 1.10 14.48 22.75
C ALA A 427 0.05 14.87 23.80
N THR A 428 -0.89 13.97 24.15
CA THR A 428 -1.95 14.24 25.14
C THR A 428 -1.52 13.92 26.56
N GLY A 429 -0.47 13.09 26.74
CA GLY A 429 -0.07 12.56 28.05
C GLY A 429 -1.13 11.64 28.68
N LYS A 430 -2.00 11.04 27.87
CA LYS A 430 -3.10 10.16 28.31
C LYS A 430 -2.86 8.75 27.83
N ASN A 431 -3.27 7.78 28.63
CA ASN A 431 -3.07 6.38 28.28
C ASN A 431 -3.93 5.96 27.09
N VAL A 432 -3.29 5.28 26.13
CA VAL A 432 -3.92 4.61 24.99
C VAL A 432 -4.25 3.15 25.32
N LEU A 433 -5.37 2.68 24.76
CA LEU A 433 -5.85 1.29 24.80
C LEU A 433 -6.20 0.86 23.37
N LEU A 434 -5.88 -0.38 23.02
CA LEU A 434 -6.45 -1.04 21.85
C LEU A 434 -7.49 -2.10 22.26
N LEU A 435 -8.69 -2.00 21.69
CA LEU A 435 -9.88 -2.78 22.00
C LEU A 435 -10.37 -3.51 20.73
N PRO A 436 -9.77 -4.66 20.37
CA PRO A 436 -9.98 -5.30 19.08
C PRO A 436 -11.40 -5.85 18.86
N MET A 437 -11.95 -5.57 17.67
CA MET A 437 -13.22 -6.12 17.21
C MET A 437 -13.03 -7.34 16.30
N GLY A 438 -12.05 -7.32 15.40
CA GLY A 438 -11.83 -8.38 14.41
C GLY A 438 -11.25 -9.68 15.00
N SER A 439 -11.36 -10.78 14.26
CA SER A 439 -10.79 -12.10 14.59
C SER A 439 -9.42 -12.32 13.93
N SER A 440 -8.67 -13.33 14.39
CA SER A 440 -7.38 -13.71 13.75
C SER A 440 -7.51 -14.21 12.30
N THR A 441 -8.73 -14.43 11.81
CA THR A 441 -9.02 -14.98 10.47
C THR A 441 -9.65 -13.96 9.53
N ASP A 442 -9.63 -12.68 9.89
CA ASP A 442 -10.41 -11.64 9.20
C ASP A 442 -9.77 -11.13 7.90
N GLY A 443 -8.50 -11.43 7.64
CA GLY A 443 -7.90 -11.26 6.31
C GLY A 443 -7.60 -9.81 5.92
N ALA A 444 -7.36 -8.95 6.91
CA ALA A 444 -6.79 -7.61 6.77
C ALA A 444 -5.64 -7.55 5.74
N HIS A 445 -5.60 -6.48 4.94
CA HIS A 445 -4.73 -6.31 3.76
C HIS A 445 -4.74 -7.46 2.70
N SER A 446 -5.56 -8.52 2.84
CA SER A 446 -5.55 -9.72 2.00
C SER A 446 -6.75 -9.79 1.05
N ILE A 447 -6.89 -10.92 0.35
CA ILE A 447 -8.09 -11.30 -0.41
C ILE A 447 -9.15 -11.91 0.52
N ASN A 448 -10.43 -11.70 0.20
CA ASN A 448 -11.57 -12.22 0.98
C ASN A 448 -11.55 -11.75 2.45
N GLU A 449 -11.12 -10.51 2.68
CA GLU A 449 -11.26 -9.84 3.96
C GLU A 449 -12.73 -9.88 4.42
N LYS A 450 -12.95 -10.10 5.71
CA LYS A 450 -14.28 -10.22 6.32
C LYS A 450 -14.29 -9.64 7.73
N LEU A 451 -15.45 -9.20 8.18
CA LEU A 451 -15.78 -9.12 9.60
C LEU A 451 -16.94 -10.08 9.91
N ASP A 452 -16.80 -10.89 10.94
CA ASP A 452 -17.89 -11.78 11.35
C ASP A 452 -19.04 -10.97 11.98
N LYS A 453 -20.29 -11.23 11.58
CA LYS A 453 -21.48 -10.54 12.13
C LYS A 453 -21.53 -10.62 13.67
N ARG A 454 -21.08 -11.74 14.24
CA ARG A 454 -20.94 -11.91 15.70
C ARG A 454 -19.98 -10.87 16.27
N ASN A 455 -18.78 -10.74 15.71
CA ASN A 455 -17.76 -9.78 16.14
C ASN A 455 -18.21 -8.33 15.94
N TYR A 456 -18.94 -8.02 14.87
CA TYR A 456 -19.50 -6.69 14.66
C TYR A 456 -20.57 -6.31 15.69
N ILE A 457 -21.59 -7.16 15.88
CA ILE A 457 -22.73 -6.85 16.76
C ILE A 457 -22.35 -6.92 18.24
N GLU A 458 -21.61 -7.94 18.67
CA GLU A 458 -21.05 -8.00 20.03
C GLU A 458 -19.94 -6.95 20.24
N GLY A 459 -19.25 -6.54 19.17
CA GLY A 459 -18.32 -5.41 19.16
C GLY A 459 -19.02 -4.10 19.52
N ILE A 460 -20.15 -3.77 18.88
CA ILE A 460 -20.95 -2.59 19.22
C ILE A 460 -21.44 -2.64 20.68
N LYS A 461 -21.81 -3.82 21.19
CA LYS A 461 -22.12 -4.02 22.62
C LYS A 461 -20.90 -3.74 23.50
N LEU A 462 -19.72 -4.23 23.13
CA LEU A 462 -18.45 -4.04 23.83
C LEU A 462 -18.01 -2.58 23.87
N LEU A 463 -18.03 -1.86 22.75
CA LEU A 463 -17.69 -0.44 22.68
C LEU A 463 -18.59 0.40 23.59
N GLY A 464 -19.92 0.17 23.55
CA GLY A 464 -20.85 0.85 24.46
C GLY A 464 -20.64 0.46 25.93
N ALA A 465 -20.47 -0.83 26.23
CA ALA A 465 -20.22 -1.32 27.59
C ALA A 465 -18.94 -0.72 28.20
N TYR A 466 -17.89 -0.59 27.38
CA TYR A 466 -16.63 0.05 27.75
C TYR A 466 -16.86 1.48 28.24
N LEU A 467 -17.62 2.30 27.51
CA LEU A 467 -17.90 3.68 27.92
C LEU A 467 -18.68 3.78 29.24
N HIS A 468 -19.57 2.84 29.55
CA HIS A 468 -20.23 2.75 30.86
C HIS A 468 -19.25 2.39 31.99
N TYR A 469 -18.43 1.36 31.80
CA TYR A 469 -17.43 1.00 32.80
C TYR A 469 -16.37 2.09 33.00
N VAL A 470 -16.01 2.85 31.96
CA VAL A 470 -15.16 4.03 32.04
C VAL A 470 -15.74 5.09 32.98
N ALA A 471 -17.05 5.36 32.89
CA ALA A 471 -17.72 6.30 33.78
C ALA A 471 -17.77 5.80 35.24
N GLU A 472 -17.86 4.48 35.45
CA GLU A 472 -17.84 3.87 36.79
C GLU A 472 -16.44 3.72 37.42
N GLU A 473 -15.34 3.75 36.65
CA GLU A 473 -14.00 3.62 37.23
C GLU A 473 -13.72 4.76 38.23
N PRO A 474 -12.99 4.50 39.33
CA PRO A 474 -12.60 5.55 40.26
C PRO A 474 -11.82 6.66 39.57
N GLN A 475 -12.18 7.91 39.85
CA GLN A 475 -11.29 9.05 39.60
C GLN A 475 -10.15 8.97 40.62
N LEU A 476 -9.05 8.30 40.24
CA LEU A 476 -7.81 8.35 40.99
C LEU A 476 -7.27 9.78 40.93
N VAL A 477 -7.45 10.51 42.03
CA VAL A 477 -6.87 11.86 42.19
C VAL A 477 -5.35 11.72 42.09
N GLN A 478 -4.80 12.15 40.95
CA GLN A 478 -3.35 12.19 40.73
C GLN A 478 -2.73 13.29 41.62
N THR A 479 -2.42 12.95 42.87
CA THR A 479 -1.35 13.61 43.60
C THR A 479 -0.10 13.52 42.74
N ALA A 480 0.49 14.68 42.38
CA ALA A 480 1.44 14.77 41.28
C ALA A 480 2.65 13.84 41.43
N TRP A 481 2.65 12.75 40.65
CA TRP A 481 3.85 11.97 40.38
C TRP A 481 4.64 12.70 39.30
N HIS A 482 5.68 13.44 39.69
CA HIS A 482 6.66 13.92 38.72
C HIS A 482 7.31 12.73 38.00
N THR A 483 7.54 12.89 36.71
CA THR A 483 8.12 11.88 35.81
C THR A 483 9.54 11.51 36.25
N ALA A 484 9.68 10.38 36.94
CA ALA A 484 10.95 9.70 37.12
C ALA A 484 11.15 8.71 35.96
N SER A 485 12.13 9.00 35.10
CA SER A 485 12.45 8.21 33.91
C SER A 485 13.05 6.85 34.30
N PHE A 486 12.22 5.80 34.36
CA PHE A 486 12.66 4.44 34.73
C PHE A 486 13.38 3.70 33.59
N PHE A 487 14.52 4.23 33.12
CA PHE A 487 15.53 3.48 32.36
C PHE A 487 16.91 4.18 32.45
N GLU A 488 17.54 4.12 33.63
CA GLU A 488 18.98 4.29 33.79
C GLU A 488 19.61 2.95 34.25
N PRO A 489 20.86 2.63 33.84
CA PRO A 489 21.51 1.38 34.23
C PRO A 489 21.93 1.39 35.72
N PRO A 490 21.96 0.22 36.38
CA PRO A 490 22.27 0.14 37.81
C PRO A 490 23.76 0.29 38.10
N ASP A 491 24.12 1.33 38.86
CA ASP A 491 25.43 1.45 39.53
C ASP A 491 25.56 0.43 40.69
N PRO A 492 26.80 0.09 41.13
CA PRO A 492 27.05 -1.09 41.95
C PRO A 492 26.67 -0.97 43.44
N LEU A 493 26.35 -2.13 44.02
CA LEU A 493 25.90 -2.31 45.41
C LEU A 493 26.94 -1.86 46.48
N PRO A 494 26.52 -1.11 47.52
CA PRO A 494 27.22 -1.04 48.80
C PRO A 494 26.78 -2.16 49.77
N GLU A 495 27.66 -2.54 50.71
CA GLU A 495 27.49 -3.75 51.52
C GLU A 495 26.67 -3.59 52.82
N SER A 496 25.58 -4.36 52.91
CA SER A 496 25.17 -5.10 54.13
C SER A 496 24.62 -4.36 55.37
N ARG A 497 23.77 -5.10 56.12
CA ARG A 497 23.27 -4.84 57.50
C ARG A 497 22.29 -3.67 57.68
N SER A 498 21.37 -3.68 58.65
CA SER A 498 20.60 -4.80 59.25
C SER A 498 19.48 -4.23 60.14
N CYS A 499 18.26 -4.77 60.01
CA CYS A 499 17.21 -4.89 61.05
C CYS A 499 17.04 -3.75 62.10
N ALA A 500 15.93 -3.00 62.01
CA ALA A 500 15.01 -2.77 63.15
C ALA A 500 13.67 -2.17 62.69
N THR A 501 12.59 -2.52 63.39
CA THR A 501 11.24 -1.94 63.25
C THR A 501 10.99 -0.83 64.26
N ALA A 502 10.33 0.26 63.86
CA ALA A 502 9.55 1.13 64.74
C ALA A 502 8.49 1.91 63.95
N THR A 503 7.46 2.41 64.65
CA THR A 503 6.26 3.04 64.09
C THR A 503 6.08 4.46 64.65
N GLU A 504 5.10 5.19 64.10
CA GLU A 504 4.35 6.31 64.71
C GLU A 504 4.75 7.79 64.43
N LEU A 505 3.80 8.45 63.75
CA LEU A 505 3.14 9.74 64.08
C LEU A 505 3.85 11.12 64.08
N SER A 506 3.02 12.09 63.64
CA SER A 506 2.78 13.41 64.28
C SER A 506 3.57 14.66 63.86
N LEU A 507 3.04 15.32 62.82
CA LEU A 507 2.52 16.71 62.83
C LEU A 507 3.46 17.94 63.00
N ARG A 508 3.10 19.00 62.24
CA ARG A 508 3.45 20.45 62.39
C ARG A 508 4.91 20.80 61.99
N HIS A 509 5.22 22.02 61.52
CA HIS A 509 4.41 23.25 61.35
C HIS A 509 4.93 24.15 60.19
N ARG A 510 4.08 25.10 59.75
CA ARG A 510 4.36 26.52 59.33
C ARG A 510 5.81 26.86 58.88
N PHE A 511 6.11 27.33 57.66
CA PHE A 511 5.65 28.47 56.82
C PHE A 511 6.89 29.36 56.54
N ASP A 512 6.91 30.12 55.43
CA ASP A 512 7.76 31.32 55.20
C ASP A 512 9.31 31.16 55.08
N ILE A 513 10.08 31.95 54.31
CA ILE A 513 9.78 32.90 53.21
C ILE A 513 11.03 33.16 52.32
N VAL A 514 10.80 33.54 51.04
CA VAL A 514 11.64 34.31 50.07
C VAL A 514 13.17 34.06 49.94
N SER A 515 13.52 33.75 48.69
CA SER A 515 14.83 33.81 47.99
C SER A 515 15.86 34.90 48.37
N THR A 516 17.13 34.67 48.00
CA THR A 516 17.91 35.72 47.29
C THR A 516 19.09 35.18 46.45
N SER A 517 19.31 35.83 45.30
CA SER A 517 20.55 36.03 44.51
C SER A 517 21.51 34.86 44.17
N PHE A 518 21.83 34.52 42.90
CA PHE A 518 22.47 35.23 41.76
C PHE A 518 24.01 35.12 41.68
N ARG A 519 24.52 35.03 40.42
CA ARG A 519 25.93 35.14 39.92
C ARG A 519 26.82 33.87 39.98
N HIS A 520 27.80 33.64 39.06
CA HIS A 520 27.98 34.01 37.63
C HIS A 520 29.29 33.37 37.04
N ARG A 521 29.37 33.14 35.71
CA ARG A 521 30.60 32.95 34.84
C ARG A 521 31.35 31.58 34.93
N PHE A 522 31.57 30.90 33.79
CA PHE A 522 32.79 30.83 32.90
C PHE A 522 34.04 30.25 33.60
N ASP A 523 34.78 29.26 33.06
CA ASP A 523 35.64 29.40 31.85
C ASP A 523 36.00 28.05 31.13
N ILE A 524 37.08 28.00 30.33
CA ILE A 524 37.24 27.13 29.13
C ILE A 524 38.49 26.20 29.12
N ALA A 525 38.25 24.90 28.84
CA ALA A 525 39.17 23.90 28.20
C ALA A 525 40.48 23.46 28.94
N PRO A 526 41.45 22.76 28.30
CA PRO A 526 41.40 21.36 27.83
C PRO A 526 42.57 20.44 28.35
N VAL A 527 42.79 19.26 27.72
CA VAL A 527 44.10 18.62 27.36
C VAL A 527 44.39 17.16 27.86
N GLN A 528 44.77 16.32 26.87
CA GLN A 528 45.61 15.08 26.88
C GLN A 528 45.17 13.67 27.33
N ILE A 529 45.75 12.71 26.59
CA ILE A 529 45.82 11.26 26.76
C ILE A 529 47.16 10.93 27.45
N PRO A 530 47.31 9.75 28.11
CA PRO A 530 48.28 8.81 27.54
C PRO A 530 47.86 7.31 27.60
N VAL A 531 48.52 6.50 26.76
CA VAL A 531 48.42 5.03 26.70
C VAL A 531 49.61 4.41 27.44
N TYR A 532 49.44 3.27 28.13
CA TYR A 532 50.55 2.31 28.30
C TYR A 532 50.09 0.85 28.48
N LYS A 533 51.00 -0.09 28.18
CA LYS A 533 50.84 -1.56 28.33
C LYS A 533 51.49 -2.07 29.63
N SER A 534 51.09 -3.27 30.08
CA SER A 534 51.99 -4.22 30.75
C SER A 534 51.53 -5.68 30.52
N GLU A 535 52.45 -6.64 30.70
CA GLU A 535 52.28 -8.08 30.45
C GLU A 535 52.57 -8.91 31.74
N CYS A 536 52.63 -10.24 31.60
CA CYS A 536 53.13 -11.26 32.55
C CYS A 536 52.21 -11.75 33.68
N ASN A 537 52.40 -12.96 34.26
CA ASN A 537 52.76 -14.31 33.76
C ASN A 537 52.89 -15.30 34.94
N LEU A 538 52.44 -16.56 34.79
CA LEU A 538 52.91 -17.82 35.47
C LEU A 538 52.84 -17.94 37.02
N ASP A 539 52.61 -19.10 37.67
CA ASP A 539 52.01 -20.42 37.28
C ASP A 539 50.99 -20.86 38.41
N VAL A 540 51.01 -21.90 39.26
CA VAL A 540 51.84 -23.11 39.54
C VAL A 540 50.93 -24.31 39.92
N MET A 541 51.17 -25.46 39.28
CA MET A 541 50.93 -26.89 39.65
C MET A 541 50.32 -27.31 41.03
N ALA A 542 49.62 -28.46 41.21
CA ALA A 542 49.12 -29.58 40.37
C ALA A 542 48.17 -30.48 41.24
N ARG A 543 47.46 -31.56 40.81
CA ARG A 543 47.90 -32.81 40.15
C ARG A 543 46.74 -33.72 39.69
N ARG A 544 46.88 -34.35 38.49
CA ARG A 544 46.35 -35.68 38.05
C ARG A 544 44.79 -35.82 37.96
N ARG A 545 44.18 -36.67 37.12
CA ARG A 545 44.68 -37.82 36.33
C ARG A 545 43.79 -38.09 35.08
N SER A 546 44.41 -38.45 33.95
CA SER A 546 43.91 -39.30 32.85
C SER A 546 42.48 -39.15 32.27
N SER A 547 42.39 -38.67 31.02
CA SER A 547 41.89 -39.50 29.89
C SER A 547 42.26 -38.87 28.53
N THR A 548 42.44 -39.70 27.51
CA THR A 548 42.57 -39.32 26.09
C THR A 548 41.17 -39.16 25.47
N THR A 549 40.94 -38.44 24.36
CA THR A 549 41.71 -38.45 23.10
C THR A 549 41.57 -37.12 22.34
N SER A 550 42.49 -36.83 21.43
CA SER A 550 42.66 -35.53 20.75
C SER A 550 41.65 -35.22 19.64
N ILE A 551 41.20 -33.96 19.60
CA ILE A 551 40.75 -33.27 18.38
C ILE A 551 41.94 -32.45 17.85
N SER A 552 42.13 -32.41 16.52
CA SER A 552 43.07 -31.48 15.88
C SER A 552 42.53 -31.06 14.51
N ALA A 553 42.77 -29.81 14.12
CA ALA A 553 42.13 -29.19 12.96
C ALA A 553 42.94 -29.37 11.67
N THR A 554 42.25 -29.58 10.56
CA THR A 554 42.77 -29.39 9.19
C THR A 554 41.75 -28.65 8.33
N ARG A 555 42.24 -27.86 7.36
CA ARG A 555 41.41 -27.04 6.46
C ARG A 555 40.76 -27.91 5.37
N PRO A 556 39.49 -27.65 4.98
CA PRO A 556 39.01 -28.01 3.66
C PRO A 556 39.63 -27.10 2.59
N VAL A 557 40.01 -27.69 1.46
CA VAL A 557 40.39 -26.97 0.22
C VAL A 557 39.24 -27.14 -0.78
N PHE A 558 38.99 -26.14 -1.63
CA PHE A 558 38.00 -26.20 -2.70
C PHE A 558 38.21 -27.41 -3.63
N PRO A 559 37.18 -28.23 -3.88
CA PRO A 559 37.18 -29.19 -4.99
C PRO A 559 36.43 -28.61 -6.20
N ASN A 560 37.15 -28.22 -7.25
CA ASN A 560 36.56 -28.10 -8.59
C ASN A 560 36.30 -29.51 -9.14
N TYR A 561 35.08 -29.79 -9.62
CA TYR A 561 34.79 -30.98 -10.41
C TYR A 561 33.98 -30.63 -11.67
N LEU A 562 34.60 -30.83 -12.83
CA LEU A 562 33.94 -30.86 -14.12
C LEU A 562 33.84 -32.30 -14.62
N LEU A 563 32.60 -32.76 -14.79
CA LEU A 563 32.11 -33.74 -15.77
C LEU A 563 32.91 -35.02 -16.08
N SER A 564 32.23 -36.15 -15.95
CA SER A 564 32.12 -37.07 -17.09
C SER A 564 30.74 -37.71 -17.16
N SER A 565 30.30 -38.00 -18.38
CA SER A 565 28.91 -38.42 -18.67
C SER A 565 28.81 -39.92 -18.86
N PHE A 566 27.73 -40.53 -18.36
CA PHE A 566 27.31 -41.87 -18.77
C PHE A 566 25.82 -41.90 -19.13
N ASN A 567 25.51 -42.55 -20.25
CA ASN A 567 24.15 -42.74 -20.74
C ASN A 567 23.48 -43.93 -20.04
N PHE A 568 22.14 -43.92 -19.91
CA PHE A 568 21.35 -45.07 -20.38
C PHE A 568 19.90 -44.70 -20.73
N VAL A 569 19.58 -44.90 -22.02
CA VAL A 569 18.29 -45.23 -22.66
C VAL A 569 16.97 -44.98 -21.90
N PHE A 570 16.08 -44.23 -22.56
CA PHE A 570 14.64 -44.56 -22.59
C PHE A 570 14.19 -44.81 -24.04
N HIS A 571 13.26 -45.75 -24.24
CA HIS A 571 12.74 -46.11 -25.57
C HIS A 571 11.61 -45.16 -26.01
N GLY A 572 11.76 -44.53 -27.17
CA GLY A 572 10.66 -43.88 -27.88
C GLY A 572 10.04 -44.82 -28.90
N GLN A 573 8.70 -44.96 -28.88
CA GLN A 573 7.98 -45.68 -29.95
C GLN A 573 8.05 -44.88 -31.26
N LYS A 574 8.36 -45.56 -32.37
CA LYS A 574 8.19 -45.02 -33.73
C LYS A 574 7.03 -45.72 -34.43
N SER A 575 6.17 -44.94 -35.07
CA SER A 575 5.27 -45.43 -36.11
C SER A 575 6.07 -45.90 -37.33
N THR A 576 5.63 -46.97 -37.97
CA THR A 576 6.26 -47.54 -39.17
C THR A 576 5.37 -47.38 -40.40
N SER A 577 5.99 -47.00 -41.52
CA SER A 577 5.51 -47.23 -42.89
C SER A 577 6.72 -47.22 -43.82
N PRO A 578 6.78 -48.08 -44.85
CA PRO A 578 8.03 -48.44 -45.51
C PRO A 578 8.44 -47.49 -46.64
N ALA A 579 9.72 -47.56 -47.01
CA ALA A 579 10.28 -46.84 -48.14
C ALA A 579 9.92 -47.48 -49.49
N SER A 580 9.98 -46.67 -50.55
CA SER A 580 10.29 -47.14 -51.91
C SER A 580 11.61 -46.48 -52.35
N SER A 581 12.44 -47.25 -53.04
CA SER A 581 13.73 -46.83 -53.59
C SER A 581 13.56 -46.23 -54.98
N ASP A 582 14.43 -45.29 -55.36
CA ASP A 582 14.93 -45.29 -56.74
C ASP A 582 16.34 -44.70 -56.85
N THR A 583 16.97 -44.84 -58.03
CA THR A 583 18.43 -44.99 -58.12
C THR A 583 19.20 -43.95 -58.95
N SER A 584 20.36 -43.53 -58.39
CA SER A 584 21.60 -43.22 -59.12
C SER A 584 21.64 -41.88 -59.94
N PRO A 585 22.76 -41.47 -60.58
CA PRO A 585 23.65 -40.51 -59.91
C PRO A 585 24.30 -39.42 -60.82
N THR A 586 25.36 -38.80 -60.28
CA THR A 586 26.52 -38.17 -60.98
C THR A 586 26.41 -36.80 -61.68
N SER A 587 27.21 -35.86 -61.15
CA SER A 587 28.14 -34.95 -61.89
C SER A 587 27.58 -33.77 -62.72
N SER A 588 28.26 -32.62 -62.85
CA SER A 588 29.44 -32.03 -62.17
C SER A 588 29.65 -30.55 -62.59
N LEU A 589 30.75 -29.93 -62.11
CA LEU A 589 31.45 -28.74 -62.66
C LEU A 589 30.85 -27.32 -62.44
N SER A 590 31.53 -26.56 -61.58
CA SER A 590 31.76 -25.10 -61.73
C SER A 590 32.84 -24.83 -62.81
N PRO A 591 33.08 -23.59 -63.31
CA PRO A 591 33.91 -22.64 -62.54
C PRO A 591 33.67 -21.12 -62.74
N SER A 592 34.44 -20.37 -61.96
CA SER A 592 34.61 -18.92 -61.72
C SER A 592 34.91 -17.95 -62.88
N SER A 593 34.68 -16.65 -62.60
CA SER A 593 35.52 -15.48 -63.04
C SER A 593 35.42 -14.35 -61.99
N SER A 594 36.52 -13.90 -61.35
CA SER A 594 37.39 -12.73 -61.70
C SER A 594 36.74 -11.35 -61.42
N ALA A 595 37.16 -10.55 -60.43
CA ALA A 595 38.37 -9.68 -60.33
C ALA A 595 38.37 -8.50 -61.35
N ALA A 596 38.75 -7.24 -61.06
CA ALA A 596 39.74 -6.68 -60.10
C ALA A 596 39.40 -5.20 -59.63
N PRO A 597 40.22 -4.49 -58.81
CA PRO A 597 39.85 -3.26 -58.07
C PRO A 597 40.65 -1.96 -58.43
N ALA A 598 40.70 -0.96 -57.49
CA ALA A 598 41.58 0.26 -57.37
C ALA A 598 40.83 1.63 -57.51
N THR A 599 41.22 2.79 -56.91
CA THR A 599 42.21 3.13 -55.84
C THR A 599 41.88 4.46 -55.11
N THR A 600 42.58 4.70 -53.99
CA THR A 600 42.66 5.92 -53.15
C THR A 600 42.82 7.30 -53.82
N THR A 601 42.42 8.36 -53.10
CA THR A 601 43.20 9.60 -52.97
C THR A 601 42.88 10.35 -51.67
N SER A 602 43.77 11.24 -51.21
CA SER A 602 43.65 11.97 -49.94
C SER A 602 44.26 13.37 -50.01
N ALA A 603 43.66 14.33 -49.28
CA ALA A 603 44.25 15.62 -48.92
C ALA A 603 43.43 16.28 -47.80
N GLY A 604 44.06 17.16 -47.03
CA GLY A 604 43.41 18.04 -46.05
C GLY A 604 44.10 19.40 -46.01
N THR A 605 43.45 20.40 -45.44
CA THR A 605 43.98 21.76 -45.20
C THR A 605 43.33 22.35 -43.94
N SER A 606 43.90 23.42 -43.39
CA SER A 606 43.67 23.85 -42.00
C SER A 606 43.60 25.37 -41.82
N PHE A 607 42.98 25.78 -40.70
CA PHE A 607 42.88 27.15 -40.14
C PHE A 607 42.16 28.23 -40.97
N ASP A 608 41.20 28.93 -40.35
CA ASP A 608 41.46 30.30 -39.86
C ASP A 608 40.39 30.79 -38.87
N HIS A 609 40.67 31.90 -38.17
CA HIS A 609 39.83 32.49 -37.10
C HIS A 609 39.41 33.93 -37.45
N HIS A 610 38.11 34.28 -37.34
CA HIS A 610 37.63 35.58 -36.82
C HIS A 610 36.09 35.56 -36.61
N PRO A 611 35.52 36.38 -35.70
CA PRO A 611 34.09 36.34 -35.35
C PRO A 611 33.24 37.38 -36.09
N SER A 612 31.95 37.08 -36.31
CA SER A 612 30.95 38.08 -36.73
C SER A 612 29.57 37.81 -36.10
N LYS A 613 28.70 38.83 -36.05
CA LYS A 613 27.46 38.84 -35.25
C LYS A 613 26.21 38.45 -36.06
N ASN A 614 25.26 37.80 -35.36
CA ASN A 614 23.82 37.68 -35.62
C ASN A 614 23.28 37.70 -37.05
N LYS A 615 22.56 36.63 -37.41
CA LYS A 615 21.26 36.71 -38.09
C LYS A 615 20.36 35.57 -37.61
N ASN A 616 19.14 35.91 -37.17
CA ASN A 616 18.17 34.91 -36.72
C ASN A 616 17.65 34.08 -37.90
N LEU A 617 17.57 32.77 -37.71
CA LEU A 617 16.78 31.86 -38.52
C LEU A 617 15.87 31.07 -37.57
N PRO A 618 14.55 31.01 -37.79
CA PRO A 618 13.66 30.25 -36.92
C PRO A 618 13.90 28.75 -37.12
N ILE A 619 14.26 28.06 -36.03
CA ILE A 619 14.44 26.61 -36.04
C ILE A 619 13.08 25.94 -36.28
N ARG A 620 13.06 24.89 -37.11
CA ARG A 620 11.85 24.13 -37.45
C ARG A 620 11.20 23.57 -36.19
N ARG A 621 9.88 23.79 -36.04
CA ARG A 621 9.05 22.86 -35.27
C ARG A 621 9.10 21.49 -35.96
N LEU A 622 9.31 20.43 -35.19
CA LEU A 622 9.07 19.04 -35.59
C LEU A 622 7.93 18.48 -34.74
N SER A 623 7.21 17.50 -35.27
CA SER A 623 5.91 17.04 -34.76
C SER A 623 5.94 15.56 -34.33
N ARG A 624 4.99 15.20 -33.46
CA ARG A 624 4.67 13.85 -32.94
C ARG A 624 4.92 12.75 -33.99
N ALA A 625 5.79 11.79 -33.67
CA ALA A 625 6.39 10.87 -34.65
C ALA A 625 5.47 9.75 -35.17
N ALA A 626 4.58 9.19 -34.33
CA ALA A 626 3.64 8.14 -34.73
C ALA A 626 2.35 8.16 -33.88
N PRO A 627 1.20 7.71 -34.43
CA PRO A 627 -0.03 7.49 -33.67
C PRO A 627 -0.03 6.14 -32.92
N ASP A 628 -0.76 6.07 -31.79
CA ASP A 628 -1.04 4.83 -31.07
C ASP A 628 -1.75 3.80 -31.97
N THR A 629 -1.37 2.53 -31.87
CA THR A 629 -1.81 1.45 -32.77
C THR A 629 -2.38 0.24 -32.01
N LEU A 630 -3.32 -0.47 -32.64
CA LEU A 630 -3.71 -1.83 -32.31
C LEU A 630 -2.94 -2.80 -33.22
N ARG A 631 -2.20 -3.74 -32.63
CA ARG A 631 -1.38 -4.74 -33.33
C ARG A 631 -1.95 -6.14 -33.16
N CYS A 632 -1.81 -7.00 -34.16
CA CYS A 632 -2.10 -8.43 -34.03
C CYS A 632 -1.15 -9.07 -33.00
N ARG A 633 -1.68 -9.66 -31.91
CA ARG A 633 -0.88 -10.24 -30.82
C ARG A 633 0.03 -11.40 -31.25
N SER A 634 -0.28 -12.05 -32.38
CA SER A 634 0.49 -13.18 -32.92
C SER A 634 1.70 -12.78 -33.78
N CYS A 635 1.77 -11.57 -34.34
CA CYS A 635 2.83 -11.17 -35.28
C CYS A 635 3.19 -9.67 -35.26
N SER A 636 2.66 -8.91 -34.31
CA SER A 636 2.89 -7.47 -34.11
C SER A 636 2.58 -6.56 -35.31
N THR A 637 1.96 -7.05 -36.38
CA THR A 637 1.49 -6.21 -37.50
C THR A 637 0.37 -5.27 -37.03
N ASP A 638 0.46 -3.98 -37.36
CA ASP A 638 -0.59 -2.98 -37.12
C ASP A 638 -1.89 -3.34 -37.85
N VAL A 639 -3.00 -3.41 -37.13
CA VAL A 639 -4.34 -3.71 -37.70
C VAL A 639 -5.31 -2.54 -37.61
N ALA A 640 -5.13 -1.59 -36.68
CA ALA A 640 -5.87 -0.33 -36.65
C ALA A 640 -5.08 0.74 -35.87
N LEU A 641 -5.48 2.00 -35.97
CA LEU A 641 -5.07 3.04 -35.02
C LEU A 641 -5.91 2.93 -33.74
N ALA A 642 -5.36 3.29 -32.58
CA ALA A 642 -6.12 3.33 -31.33
C ALA A 642 -7.26 4.37 -31.38
N ALA A 643 -7.06 5.47 -32.12
CA ALA A 643 -8.08 6.50 -32.39
C ALA A 643 -9.26 6.01 -33.27
N GLN A 644 -9.22 4.77 -33.79
CA GLN A 644 -10.35 4.16 -34.49
C GLN A 644 -11.30 3.38 -33.56
N ILE A 645 -10.96 3.23 -32.27
CA ILE A 645 -11.80 2.57 -31.26
C ILE A 645 -12.97 3.51 -30.91
N ILE A 646 -14.19 3.07 -31.20
CA ILE A 646 -15.43 3.78 -30.82
C ILE A 646 -15.87 3.39 -29.41
N SER A 647 -15.70 2.12 -29.03
CA SER A 647 -16.05 1.66 -27.68
C SER A 647 -15.15 0.51 -27.24
N LYS A 648 -14.85 0.51 -25.94
CA LYS A 648 -14.07 -0.52 -25.22
C LYS A 648 -14.97 -1.49 -24.43
N GLY A 649 -16.28 -1.21 -24.33
CA GLY A 649 -17.25 -1.97 -23.54
C GLY A 649 -17.91 -3.14 -24.27
N PHE A 650 -17.35 -3.61 -25.39
CA PHE A 650 -17.92 -4.72 -26.16
C PHE A 650 -17.42 -6.08 -25.68
N THR A 651 -18.24 -7.11 -25.86
CA THR A 651 -17.89 -8.50 -25.56
C THR A 651 -17.68 -9.28 -26.87
N GLY A 652 -16.50 -9.89 -27.01
CA GLY A 652 -16.17 -10.84 -28.06
C GLY A 652 -16.63 -12.26 -27.72
N ARG A 653 -16.09 -13.26 -28.44
CA ARG A 653 -16.28 -14.68 -28.09
C ARG A 653 -15.42 -15.11 -26.89
N TYR A 654 -14.37 -14.35 -26.56
CA TYR A 654 -13.37 -14.66 -25.54
C TYR A 654 -13.17 -13.45 -24.58
N GLY A 655 -14.25 -12.97 -23.95
CA GLY A 655 -14.19 -11.81 -23.04
C GLY A 655 -14.28 -10.46 -23.75
N ARG A 656 -13.49 -9.47 -23.32
CA ARG A 656 -13.59 -8.08 -23.82
C ARG A 656 -13.17 -7.93 -25.29
N ALA A 657 -13.70 -6.90 -25.96
CA ALA A 657 -13.38 -6.55 -27.33
C ALA A 657 -13.58 -5.04 -27.59
N PHE A 658 -12.85 -4.52 -28.58
CA PHE A 658 -13.03 -3.16 -29.10
C PHE A 658 -14.02 -3.15 -30.26
N LEU A 659 -14.96 -2.20 -30.26
CA LEU A 659 -15.68 -1.80 -31.48
C LEU A 659 -14.86 -0.74 -32.21
N VAL A 660 -14.49 -1.01 -33.47
CA VAL A 660 -13.54 -0.19 -34.25
C VAL A 660 -14.14 0.16 -35.61
N ALA A 661 -14.05 1.42 -36.01
CA ALA A 661 -14.43 1.87 -37.35
C ALA A 661 -13.23 1.89 -38.32
N PRO A 662 -13.42 1.68 -39.63
CA PRO A 662 -12.41 2.08 -40.61
C PRO A 662 -12.22 3.61 -40.61
N ALA A 663 -11.05 4.07 -41.04
CA ALA A 663 -10.72 5.49 -41.01
C ALA A 663 -11.62 6.31 -41.96
N PRO A 664 -12.01 7.56 -41.59
CA PRO A 664 -12.79 8.44 -42.46
C PRO A 664 -12.00 8.85 -43.70
N SER A 665 -12.67 8.95 -44.85
CA SER A 665 -12.02 9.15 -46.15
C SER A 665 -11.61 10.59 -46.40
N THR A 666 -10.30 10.87 -46.35
CA THR A 666 -9.72 12.18 -46.70
C THR A 666 -9.40 12.29 -48.20
N SER A 667 -10.32 12.93 -48.92
CA SER A 667 -10.19 13.49 -50.29
C SER A 667 -10.18 12.54 -51.52
N THR A 668 -11.01 12.94 -52.50
CA THR A 668 -10.82 12.81 -53.96
C THR A 668 -9.95 11.68 -54.52
N SER A 669 -10.50 10.47 -54.61
CA SER A 669 -10.19 9.55 -55.72
C SER A 669 -11.42 8.75 -56.13
N SER A 670 -11.63 8.55 -57.43
CA SER A 670 -12.88 8.04 -58.00
C SER A 670 -12.89 6.52 -58.19
N LEU A 671 -12.88 5.76 -57.09
CA LEU A 671 -13.19 4.31 -57.05
C LEU A 671 -13.59 3.94 -55.61
N PRO A 672 -14.70 3.21 -55.37
CA PRO A 672 -15.16 2.88 -54.02
C PRO A 672 -14.34 1.71 -53.43
N ALA A 673 -13.11 1.99 -53.03
CA ALA A 673 -12.32 1.06 -52.23
C ALA A 673 -13.03 0.83 -50.88
N ALA A 674 -13.38 -0.42 -50.59
CA ALA A 674 -14.17 -0.75 -49.41
C ALA A 674 -13.43 -0.40 -48.12
N GLN A 675 -13.97 0.57 -47.37
CA GLN A 675 -13.41 1.02 -46.10
C GLN A 675 -13.22 -0.16 -45.13
N SER A 676 -11.97 -0.40 -44.76
CA SER A 676 -11.53 -1.55 -43.97
C SER A 676 -10.38 -1.17 -43.03
N LEU A 677 -10.20 -1.97 -41.98
CA LEU A 677 -9.03 -1.89 -41.11
C LEU A 677 -7.75 -2.29 -41.85
N LEU A 678 -6.60 -1.89 -41.31
CA LEU A 678 -5.27 -2.19 -41.86
C LEU A 678 -4.97 -3.68 -41.72
N ASN A 679 -4.23 -4.24 -42.67
CA ASN A 679 -3.65 -5.59 -42.60
C ASN A 679 -4.60 -6.69 -42.10
N ILE A 680 -5.88 -6.66 -42.52
CA ILE A 680 -6.84 -7.75 -42.27
C ILE A 680 -7.35 -8.38 -43.57
N ARG A 681 -7.72 -9.66 -43.48
CA ARG A 681 -8.52 -10.40 -44.46
C ARG A 681 -9.90 -10.62 -43.85
N THR A 682 -10.96 -10.32 -44.60
CA THR A 682 -12.35 -10.62 -44.20
C THR A 682 -12.78 -11.94 -44.83
N GLY A 683 -13.39 -12.82 -44.03
CA GLY A 683 -13.91 -14.12 -44.46
C GLY A 683 -15.25 -14.04 -45.19
N ARG A 684 -15.94 -15.18 -45.28
CA ARG A 684 -17.31 -15.24 -45.79
C ARG A 684 -18.28 -14.67 -44.76
N SER A 685 -19.38 -14.10 -45.25
CA SER A 685 -20.52 -13.69 -44.43
C SER A 685 -21.32 -14.90 -43.93
N GLU A 686 -21.75 -14.86 -42.68
CA GLU A 686 -22.62 -15.84 -42.02
C GLU A 686 -23.68 -15.12 -41.17
N ASP A 687 -24.88 -15.71 -41.09
CA ASP A 687 -25.91 -15.30 -40.13
C ASP A 687 -25.52 -15.80 -38.73
N ARG A 688 -25.38 -14.87 -37.78
CA ARG A 688 -24.98 -15.16 -36.40
C ARG A 688 -25.93 -14.45 -35.44
N GLN A 689 -26.60 -15.25 -34.59
CA GLN A 689 -27.33 -14.71 -33.44
C GLN A 689 -26.31 -14.26 -32.39
N LEU A 690 -26.44 -13.03 -31.92
CA LEU A 690 -25.61 -12.43 -30.87
C LEU A 690 -26.50 -11.96 -29.72
N VAL A 691 -25.90 -11.58 -28.59
CA VAL A 691 -26.62 -11.09 -27.39
C VAL A 691 -27.59 -9.95 -27.74
N THR A 692 -27.20 -9.07 -28.66
CA THR A 692 -28.01 -7.94 -29.12
C THR A 692 -28.75 -8.24 -30.43
N GLY A 693 -29.17 -9.48 -30.67
CA GLY A 693 -30.02 -9.83 -31.81
C GLY A 693 -29.33 -10.46 -33.02
N TRP A 694 -30.08 -10.60 -34.13
CA TRP A 694 -29.63 -11.29 -35.34
C TRP A 694 -28.82 -10.39 -36.29
N HIS A 695 -27.61 -10.82 -36.60
CA HIS A 695 -26.66 -10.10 -37.46
C HIS A 695 -26.16 -10.98 -38.60
N VAL A 696 -25.78 -10.35 -39.71
CA VAL A 696 -24.88 -10.96 -40.70
C VAL A 696 -23.47 -10.46 -40.37
N VAL A 697 -22.52 -11.37 -40.16
CA VAL A 697 -21.14 -11.03 -39.79
C VAL A 697 -20.14 -11.79 -40.67
N ALA A 698 -18.91 -11.30 -40.77
CA ALA A 698 -17.82 -12.02 -41.41
C ALA A 698 -16.59 -12.03 -40.50
N ASP A 699 -16.06 -13.20 -40.16
CA ASP A 699 -14.83 -13.32 -39.36
C ASP A 699 -13.65 -12.60 -40.04
N ILE A 700 -12.76 -11.99 -39.25
CA ILE A 700 -11.57 -11.29 -39.76
C ILE A 700 -10.29 -11.89 -39.19
N CYS A 701 -9.27 -11.99 -40.04
CA CYS A 701 -7.94 -12.51 -39.70
C CYS A 701 -6.84 -11.49 -40.04
N CYS A 702 -5.72 -11.52 -39.34
CA CYS A 702 -4.52 -10.77 -39.71
C CYS A 702 -4.02 -11.20 -41.10
N ALA A 703 -3.75 -10.25 -41.98
CA ALA A 703 -3.32 -10.52 -43.35
C ALA A 703 -1.93 -11.18 -43.44
N THR A 704 -1.08 -10.95 -42.43
CA THR A 704 0.30 -11.46 -42.30
C THR A 704 0.34 -12.91 -41.83
N CYS A 705 -0.18 -13.22 -40.64
CA CYS A 705 -0.08 -14.55 -40.03
C CYS A 705 -1.38 -15.39 -40.09
N ASN A 706 -2.44 -14.88 -40.71
CA ASN A 706 -3.77 -15.48 -40.80
C ASN A 706 -4.47 -15.76 -39.45
N TRP A 707 -3.94 -15.24 -38.32
CA TRP A 707 -4.55 -15.34 -37.00
C TRP A 707 -5.90 -14.60 -36.98
N LYS A 708 -7.00 -15.30 -36.67
CA LYS A 708 -8.33 -14.69 -36.46
C LYS A 708 -8.25 -13.64 -35.35
N LEU A 709 -8.84 -12.46 -35.57
CA LEU A 709 -8.83 -11.31 -34.64
C LEU A 709 -10.21 -10.96 -34.06
N GLY A 710 -11.29 -11.38 -34.73
CA GLY A 710 -12.68 -11.04 -34.39
C GLY A 710 -13.60 -11.15 -35.60
N TRP A 711 -14.48 -10.18 -35.83
CA TRP A 711 -15.39 -10.15 -37.00
C TRP A 711 -15.81 -8.73 -37.43
N LYS A 712 -16.25 -8.57 -38.68
CA LYS A 712 -16.95 -7.38 -39.21
C LYS A 712 -18.46 -7.60 -39.13
N TYR A 713 -19.23 -6.56 -38.80
CA TYR A 713 -20.68 -6.54 -39.02
C TYR A 713 -21.00 -6.17 -40.47
N VAL A 714 -21.76 -7.04 -41.16
CA VAL A 714 -22.10 -6.92 -42.58
C VAL A 714 -23.53 -6.39 -42.76
N ASP A 715 -24.47 -6.87 -41.94
CA ASP A 715 -25.82 -6.28 -41.77
C ASP A 715 -26.37 -6.62 -40.37
N ALA A 716 -27.44 -5.96 -39.95
CA ALA A 716 -28.20 -6.25 -38.74
C ALA A 716 -29.71 -6.21 -39.04
N ARG A 717 -30.45 -7.23 -38.58
CA ARG A 717 -31.90 -7.33 -38.83
C ARG A 717 -32.70 -6.28 -38.03
N GLU A 718 -32.21 -5.91 -36.86
CA GLU A 718 -32.82 -4.91 -35.98
C GLU A 718 -32.30 -3.50 -36.29
N LEU A 719 -33.22 -2.54 -36.44
CA LEU A 719 -32.89 -1.14 -36.75
C LEU A 719 -31.96 -0.51 -35.71
N SER A 720 -32.20 -0.75 -34.42
CA SER A 720 -31.38 -0.28 -33.30
C SER A 720 -29.93 -0.81 -33.33
N GLN A 721 -29.65 -1.86 -34.09
CA GLN A 721 -28.32 -2.45 -34.21
C GLN A 721 -27.57 -2.02 -35.49
N LYS A 722 -28.24 -1.33 -36.43
CA LYS A 722 -27.62 -0.97 -37.72
C LYS A 722 -26.44 -0.01 -37.60
N TYR A 723 -26.29 0.70 -36.47
CA TYR A 723 -25.07 1.48 -36.20
C TYR A 723 -23.79 0.62 -36.17
N LYS A 724 -23.90 -0.69 -35.88
CA LYS A 724 -22.77 -1.62 -35.86
C LYS A 724 -22.27 -1.98 -37.27
N VAL A 725 -23.13 -1.88 -38.29
CA VAL A 725 -22.82 -2.29 -39.67
C VAL A 725 -21.64 -1.51 -40.22
N GLY A 726 -20.75 -2.21 -40.93
CA GLY A 726 -19.50 -1.66 -41.45
C GLY A 726 -18.35 -1.59 -40.42
N LYS A 727 -18.65 -1.66 -39.13
CA LYS A 727 -17.67 -1.65 -38.04
C LYS A 727 -17.18 -3.06 -37.70
N TYR A 728 -16.11 -3.12 -36.91
CA TYR A 728 -15.33 -4.32 -36.63
C TYR A 728 -15.23 -4.57 -35.13
N ILE A 729 -15.31 -5.83 -34.72
CA ILE A 729 -14.94 -6.32 -33.39
C ILE A 729 -13.50 -6.83 -33.46
N LEU A 730 -12.63 -6.28 -32.61
CA LEU A 730 -11.28 -6.80 -32.35
C LEU A 730 -11.21 -7.28 -30.90
N GLU A 731 -11.02 -8.59 -30.70
CA GLU A 731 -11.04 -9.21 -29.37
C GLU A 731 -9.75 -8.86 -28.60
N THR A 732 -9.84 -8.40 -27.34
CA THR A 732 -8.67 -7.86 -26.61
C THR A 732 -7.63 -8.92 -26.28
N GLU A 733 -8.00 -10.20 -26.27
CA GLU A 733 -7.03 -11.29 -26.18
C GLU A 733 -6.14 -11.44 -27.43
N ARG A 734 -6.58 -10.90 -28.58
CA ARG A 734 -6.02 -11.16 -29.92
C ARG A 734 -5.32 -9.96 -30.55
N VAL A 735 -5.55 -8.76 -30.02
CA VAL A 735 -4.82 -7.54 -30.37
C VAL A 735 -4.16 -6.94 -29.14
N VAL A 736 -3.10 -6.15 -29.34
CA VAL A 736 -2.41 -5.42 -28.27
C VAL A 736 -2.28 -3.95 -28.66
N THR A 737 -2.51 -3.05 -27.69
CA THR A 737 -2.25 -1.60 -27.85
C THR A 737 -0.75 -1.33 -27.79
N HIS A 738 -0.22 -0.64 -28.79
CA HIS A 738 1.16 -0.19 -28.83
C HIS A 738 1.22 1.35 -28.84
N ARG A 739 1.95 1.91 -27.88
CA ARG A 739 2.31 3.32 -27.79
C ARG A 739 3.76 3.51 -28.20
N SER A 740 4.04 4.53 -28.99
CA SER A 740 5.42 4.90 -29.35
C SER A 740 5.92 5.95 -28.36
N TRP A 741 6.96 5.61 -27.60
CA TRP A 741 7.65 6.54 -26.69
C TRP A 741 9.04 6.83 -27.26
N GLU A 742 9.21 8.03 -27.82
CA GLU A 742 10.49 8.57 -28.30
C GLU A 742 10.59 10.01 -27.79
N ASP A 743 11.38 10.24 -26.74
CA ASP A 743 11.41 11.50 -25.96
C ASP A 743 12.82 12.09 -25.84
N PHE A 744 12.94 13.42 -25.95
CA PHE A 744 14.04 14.28 -25.50
C PHE A 744 13.60 15.76 -25.62
N ALA A 745 14.03 16.74 -24.81
CA ALA A 745 14.83 16.75 -23.58
C ALA A 745 14.45 18.02 -22.75
N VAL A 746 14.84 18.10 -21.48
CA VAL A 746 14.48 19.22 -20.58
C VAL A 746 15.61 20.24 -20.44
N GLN A 747 15.36 21.51 -20.79
CA GLN A 747 16.10 22.69 -20.32
C GLN A 747 15.32 24.00 -20.60
N ASP A 748 14.65 24.54 -19.58
CA ASP A 748 15.04 25.82 -18.94
C ASP A 748 14.00 26.23 -17.88
N LEU A 749 14.48 26.61 -16.69
CA LEU A 749 13.66 27.12 -15.59
C LEU A 749 14.10 28.55 -15.20
N GLY A 750 13.30 29.52 -15.61
CA GLY A 750 13.09 30.79 -14.88
C GLY A 750 14.14 31.89 -14.98
N LEU A 751 13.69 33.08 -15.38
CA LEU A 751 14.11 34.35 -14.79
C LEU A 751 12.88 35.26 -14.60
N ILE A 752 12.88 36.07 -13.54
CA ILE A 752 11.76 36.94 -13.13
C ILE A 752 12.28 38.37 -12.97
N ASP A 753 11.74 39.30 -13.77
CA ASP A 753 11.49 40.72 -13.45
C ASP A 753 10.77 41.35 -14.67
N GLY A 754 10.01 42.45 -14.60
CA GLY A 754 9.60 43.28 -13.46
C GLY A 754 9.33 44.73 -13.91
N GLY A 755 8.15 45.31 -13.63
CA GLY A 755 7.92 46.77 -13.77
C GLY A 755 6.62 47.27 -14.42
N GLY A 756 5.60 47.51 -13.57
CA GLY A 756 4.53 48.54 -13.59
C GLY A 756 4.01 49.26 -14.86
N GLY A 757 2.68 49.49 -14.93
CA GLY A 757 2.08 50.25 -16.05
C GLY A 757 0.59 50.66 -16.03
N GLY A 758 -0.06 50.88 -14.88
CA GLY A 758 -1.22 51.79 -14.71
C GLY A 758 -2.53 51.66 -15.54
N GLY A 759 -3.60 51.22 -14.87
CA GLY A 759 -4.91 51.90 -14.92
C GLY A 759 -5.97 51.44 -15.94
N GLY A 760 -7.24 51.40 -15.48
CA GLY A 760 -8.43 51.16 -16.31
C GLY A 760 -9.22 49.93 -15.86
N GLY A 761 -10.40 50.14 -15.25
CA GLY A 761 -11.26 49.05 -14.78
C GLY A 761 -12.46 48.80 -15.69
N THR A 762 -12.53 47.61 -16.28
CA THR A 762 -13.76 47.03 -16.86
C THR A 762 -13.84 45.56 -16.47
N SER A 763 -15.04 45.09 -16.16
CA SER A 763 -15.29 43.67 -15.86
C SER A 763 -15.13 42.85 -17.14
N GLU A 764 -14.24 41.85 -17.13
CA GLU A 764 -14.32 40.78 -18.11
C GLU A 764 -13.89 39.42 -17.54
N ARG A 765 -14.37 38.37 -18.20
CA ARG A 765 -14.62 37.04 -17.64
C ARG A 765 -13.38 36.15 -17.79
N ALA A 766 -13.03 35.39 -16.75
CA ALA A 766 -11.91 34.45 -16.83
C ALA A 766 -12.15 33.36 -17.88
N SER A 767 -11.30 33.32 -18.91
CA SER A 767 -11.21 32.22 -19.87
C SER A 767 -10.01 31.34 -19.53
N ARG A 768 -10.22 30.28 -18.75
CA ARG A 768 -9.26 29.16 -18.72
C ARG A 768 -9.26 28.53 -20.10
N GLY A 769 -8.09 28.55 -20.77
CA GLY A 769 -7.87 27.85 -22.02
C GLY A 769 -7.72 26.37 -21.75
N ASP A 770 -8.84 25.70 -21.54
CA ASP A 770 -8.92 24.25 -21.39
C ASP A 770 -9.28 23.63 -22.74
N SER A 771 -8.62 22.52 -23.10
CA SER A 771 -8.81 21.84 -24.38
C SER A 771 -8.84 20.32 -24.20
N ASP A 772 -9.54 19.86 -23.18
CA ASP A 772 -10.02 18.48 -23.11
C ASP A 772 -10.80 18.12 -24.37
N GLU A 773 -10.42 17.01 -25.00
CA GLU A 773 -11.05 16.48 -26.20
C GLU A 773 -12.38 15.83 -25.79
N VAL A 774 -13.50 16.55 -25.95
CA VAL A 774 -14.81 16.15 -25.42
C VAL A 774 -15.27 14.83 -26.04
N VAL A 775 -15.20 13.77 -25.24
CA VAL A 775 -15.68 12.43 -25.58
C VAL A 775 -17.17 12.31 -25.26
N PHE A 776 -17.91 11.69 -26.17
CA PHE A 776 -19.29 11.24 -25.97
C PHE A 776 -19.41 10.37 -24.72
N ASP A 777 -20.34 10.73 -23.84
CA ASP A 777 -20.70 9.92 -22.68
C ASP A 777 -21.85 8.98 -23.02
N SER A 778 -21.67 7.67 -22.82
CA SER A 778 -22.73 6.67 -23.08
C SER A 778 -23.80 6.61 -21.98
N ASP A 779 -23.54 7.27 -20.86
CA ASP A 779 -24.36 7.20 -19.66
C ASP A 779 -25.18 8.50 -19.49
N ASP A 780 -24.97 9.49 -20.37
CA ASP A 780 -25.83 10.68 -20.56
C ASP A 780 -26.92 10.37 -21.61
N GLU A 781 -28.18 10.32 -21.18
CA GLU A 781 -29.32 10.00 -22.04
C GLU A 781 -29.58 11.07 -23.13
N GLU A 782 -29.25 12.34 -22.87
CA GLU A 782 -29.51 13.45 -23.80
C GLU A 782 -28.42 13.51 -24.90
N GLU A 783 -27.17 13.21 -24.56
CA GLU A 783 -26.12 12.97 -25.55
C GLU A 783 -26.39 11.71 -26.38
N CYS A 784 -26.97 10.66 -25.77
CA CYS A 784 -27.44 9.49 -26.51
C CYS A 784 -28.51 9.87 -27.53
N GLU A 785 -29.53 10.66 -27.17
CA GLU A 785 -30.56 11.13 -28.12
C GLU A 785 -29.97 12.02 -29.22
N ASP A 786 -29.00 12.89 -28.90
CA ASP A 786 -28.25 13.66 -29.91
C ASP A 786 -27.47 12.76 -30.89
N ILE A 787 -26.89 11.64 -30.42
CA ILE A 787 -26.25 10.65 -31.32
C ILE A 787 -27.28 9.90 -32.15
N PHE A 788 -28.43 9.51 -31.57
CA PHE A 788 -29.48 8.78 -32.30
C PHE A 788 -30.20 9.64 -33.34
N SER A 789 -30.33 10.94 -33.11
CA SER A 789 -30.90 11.91 -34.07
C SER A 789 -29.85 12.48 -35.04
N GLY A 790 -28.56 12.30 -34.76
CA GLY A 790 -27.45 12.75 -35.62
C GLY A 790 -27.08 14.22 -35.45
N THR A 791 -27.48 14.84 -34.34
CA THR A 791 -27.18 16.24 -33.98
C THR A 791 -26.00 16.40 -33.02
N TRP A 792 -25.44 15.30 -32.48
CA TRP A 792 -24.32 15.34 -31.55
C TRP A 792 -23.11 16.08 -32.12
N ASP A 793 -22.69 17.12 -31.39
CA ASP A 793 -21.53 17.96 -31.69
C ASP A 793 -20.80 18.27 -30.39
N ALA A 794 -19.49 18.00 -30.36
CA ALA A 794 -18.64 18.18 -29.19
C ALA A 794 -18.66 19.62 -28.63
N ALA A 795 -18.77 20.64 -29.50
CA ALA A 795 -18.82 22.03 -29.06
C ALA A 795 -20.18 22.40 -28.42
N THR A 796 -21.28 21.85 -28.96
CA THR A 796 -22.64 21.98 -28.42
C THR A 796 -22.76 21.25 -27.08
N VAL A 797 -22.16 20.06 -26.96
CA VAL A 797 -22.07 19.30 -25.70
C VAL A 797 -21.24 20.05 -24.64
N ALA A 798 -20.04 20.53 -24.98
CA ALA A 798 -19.23 21.33 -24.07
C ALA A 798 -19.99 22.55 -23.53
N LYS A 799 -20.76 23.21 -24.41
CA LYS A 799 -21.62 24.34 -24.07
C LYS A 799 -22.82 23.93 -23.21
N ARG A 800 -23.37 22.72 -23.37
CA ARG A 800 -24.47 22.21 -22.54
C ARG A 800 -23.98 21.81 -21.14
N ARG A 801 -22.91 21.00 -21.05
CA ARG A 801 -22.27 20.60 -19.79
C ARG A 801 -21.87 21.83 -18.95
N SER A 802 -21.25 22.85 -19.56
CA SER A 802 -20.91 24.11 -18.87
C SER A 802 -22.12 24.98 -18.49
N GLN A 803 -23.24 24.91 -19.21
CA GLN A 803 -24.50 25.56 -18.82
C GLN A 803 -25.25 24.81 -17.71
N ALA A 804 -25.15 23.49 -17.65
CA ALA A 804 -25.69 22.68 -16.55
C ALA A 804 -25.01 23.04 -15.22
N VAL A 805 -23.66 23.08 -15.20
CA VAL A 805 -22.87 23.54 -14.04
C VAL A 805 -23.28 24.95 -13.60
N ALA A 806 -23.48 25.88 -14.53
CA ALA A 806 -23.94 27.24 -14.23
C ALA A 806 -25.39 27.31 -13.67
N ARG A 807 -26.27 26.38 -14.07
CA ARG A 807 -27.64 26.26 -13.52
C ARG A 807 -27.63 25.70 -12.10
N THR A 808 -26.83 24.68 -11.82
CA THR A 808 -26.67 24.13 -10.46
C THR A 808 -26.20 25.21 -9.49
N ILE A 809 -25.26 26.07 -9.90
CA ILE A 809 -24.79 27.23 -9.10
C ILE A 809 -25.89 28.28 -8.88
N SER A 810 -26.88 28.38 -9.77
CA SER A 810 -28.01 29.32 -9.65
C SER A 810 -29.25 28.75 -8.94
N LEU A 811 -29.18 27.50 -8.45
CA LEU A 811 -30.22 26.84 -7.65
C LEU A 811 -29.78 26.63 -6.19
N VAL A 812 -28.63 27.21 -5.79
CA VAL A 812 -28.07 27.16 -4.43
C VAL A 812 -27.68 28.59 -3.98
N VAL A 813 -28.56 29.56 -4.25
CA VAL A 813 -28.52 30.96 -3.80
C VAL A 813 -29.94 31.41 -3.43
#